data_AF-A0A4Q7VW41-F1
#
_entry.id   AF-A0A4Q7VW41-F1
#
_cell.length_a   1.000
_cell.length_b   1.000
_cell.length_c   1.000
_cell.angle_alpha   90.00
_cell.angle_beta   90.00
_cell.angle_gamma   90.00
#
_symmetry.space_group_name_H-M   'P 1'
#
loop_
_entity.id
_entity.type
_entity.pdbx_description
1 polymer ?
#
loop_
_entity_poly.entity_id
_entity_poly.type
_entity_poly.pdbx_seq_one_letter_code
_entity_poly.pdbx_strand_id
1 'polypeptide(L)'
;MEMSAPMSEAQTPKDSQSEHDRGVTQQPVPSAEGQPISVGSAASTAYGEGSIQILEGLEAVRKRPGMYIGDTSDGTGLHHLVFEVVDNSIDEALAGHCDDITVTIHSDNSISVIDNGRGIPTGVKMDDKHEPKRSAAEIALTELHAGGKFNQNSYKVSGGLHGVGVSCVNALSKSLRLTVRREGKVHYIEFKKGVPQERLIELRDGFEISPMKVIGETDKRGTEVHFLPDDEIFSNIDFHYDVLAKRLRELSFLNNGVKIRLVDERAGKEDNFAYAGGVRGFVEFINQGKKVLNPTIFHAVGEKQSEQNTTITTEVSMQWNDGYSENVLCFTNNIPQRDGGTHLTGLRAAMTRVINKYIDDNDLAKKAKVEIAGDDMREGLACVISVKVPEPKFSSQTKDKLVSSEVRGPVEDVVGKTLTDFLLENPIDAKIIVGKIVDAARAREAARKAREMTRRKGVLDGLGLPGKLADCQEKDPAQCEIYIVEGDSAGGSAKQGRDRKFQAILPLRGKILNVEKARYEKLLSSEAILTLITALGTGIGSEDFNVEKLRYHRIIIMTDADVDGAHIRTLLLTFFYRQMPELVERGHIYIAQPPLYKVKQGKHEQYLKDGTELDAFLLKVALQDAQLDTGLGTVESVLKGDTLESLARAYLLAENVIDRLQNWMDVEALRAMATGLELKLDTPAEAEASAAALKAALHDAEVSAETDARLDKPYLRVGRRHHGNVKASVISADFIHGADYEALAVAGRTFKGLVGANAVVARGEGDKRKEQSVADFRGAMAWLMQQAENAVGRQRYKGLGEMNPEQLWETTMDPTVRRLLRVQIEDAIEADRVFTMLMGDEVEPRRLFIESNALRAANIDV
;
A
#
# COMPACT_ATOMS: atom_id res chain seq x y z
N MET A 1 -16.41 -43.70 -73.84
CA MET A 1 -15.18 -43.15 -74.43
C MET A 1 -14.30 -42.76 -73.27
N GLU A 2 -13.59 -43.75 -72.72
CA GLU A 2 -12.23 -44.16 -73.14
C GLU A 2 -11.22 -43.09 -72.74
N MET A 3 -10.07 -43.36 -72.14
CA MET A 3 -9.33 -44.51 -71.58
C MET A 3 -8.05 -43.80 -71.06
N SER A 4 -7.26 -44.24 -70.09
CA SER A 4 -7.06 -45.54 -69.47
C SER A 4 -6.15 -45.32 -68.27
N ALA A 5 -6.35 -46.18 -67.28
CA ALA A 5 -5.76 -46.26 -65.95
C ALA A 5 -4.58 -47.29 -65.98
N PRO A 6 -4.14 -47.96 -64.88
CA PRO A 6 -3.69 -47.48 -63.56
C PRO A 6 -2.51 -48.31 -62.94
N MET A 7 -2.28 -48.09 -61.63
CA MET A 7 -1.71 -48.99 -60.59
C MET A 7 -0.17 -49.19 -60.58
N SER A 8 0.53 -49.40 -59.45
CA SER A 8 0.13 -49.96 -58.14
C SER A 8 1.03 -49.50 -56.97
N GLU A 9 0.57 -49.82 -55.75
CA GLU A 9 1.22 -49.80 -54.43
C GLU A 9 2.47 -50.70 -54.31
N ALA A 10 3.36 -50.42 -53.32
CA ALA A 10 3.63 -51.31 -52.18
C ALA A 10 4.89 -50.93 -51.35
N GLN A 11 4.70 -50.86 -50.02
CA GLN A 11 5.49 -51.43 -48.91
C GLN A 11 7.02 -51.19 -48.77
N THR A 12 7.39 -50.72 -47.58
CA THR A 12 8.73 -50.75 -46.96
C THR A 12 9.38 -52.14 -46.93
N PRO A 13 10.72 -52.20 -46.97
CA PRO A 13 11.44 -53.10 -46.07
C PRO A 13 12.68 -52.50 -45.38
N LYS A 14 13.07 -53.22 -44.33
CA LYS A 14 14.21 -53.08 -43.43
C LYS A 14 15.58 -53.18 -44.13
N ASP A 15 16.59 -52.66 -43.43
CA ASP A 15 17.98 -53.11 -43.32
C ASP A 15 18.67 -53.74 -44.55
N SER A 16 19.66 -53.05 -45.09
CA SER A 16 20.90 -53.69 -45.55
C SER A 16 22.09 -52.72 -45.49
N GLN A 17 23.13 -53.20 -44.82
CA GLN A 17 24.43 -52.58 -44.63
C GLN A 17 25.26 -52.63 -45.93
N SER A 18 26.02 -51.57 -46.22
CA SER A 18 27.37 -51.64 -46.79
C SER A 18 28.09 -50.34 -46.40
N GLU A 19 29.00 -50.43 -45.42
CA GLU A 19 30.46 -50.47 -45.61
C GLU A 19 31.09 -49.07 -45.56
N HIS A 20 31.50 -48.67 -44.36
CA HIS A 20 32.93 -48.40 -44.17
C HIS A 20 33.37 -49.11 -42.90
N ASP A 21 34.04 -50.23 -43.15
CA ASP A 21 34.48 -51.19 -42.17
C ASP A 21 35.67 -50.67 -41.34
N ARG A 22 35.74 -51.27 -40.17
CA ARG A 22 36.49 -50.98 -38.96
C ARG A 22 37.94 -51.42 -39.06
N GLY A 23 38.76 -51.01 -38.09
CA GLY A 23 40.02 -51.71 -37.87
C GLY A 23 40.94 -51.09 -36.85
N VAL A 24 40.66 -51.37 -35.58
CA VAL A 24 41.45 -51.07 -34.39
C VAL A 24 42.93 -51.47 -34.54
N THR A 25 43.84 -50.64 -34.00
CA THR A 25 45.14 -51.13 -33.49
C THR A 25 45.41 -50.52 -32.11
N GLN A 26 45.67 -51.39 -31.14
CA GLN A 26 46.09 -51.07 -29.78
C GLN A 26 47.63 -51.13 -29.64
N GLN A 27 48.10 -50.39 -28.62
CA GLN A 27 49.36 -50.48 -27.85
C GLN A 27 50.61 -49.74 -28.36
N PRO A 28 51.54 -49.30 -27.46
CA PRO A 28 51.63 -49.53 -26.01
C PRO A 28 51.78 -48.27 -25.11
N VAL A 29 51.59 -48.49 -23.81
CA VAL A 29 51.79 -47.56 -22.68
C VAL A 29 53.29 -47.35 -22.40
N PRO A 30 53.74 -46.13 -22.06
CA PRO A 30 54.93 -45.93 -21.25
C PRO A 30 54.55 -45.39 -19.86
N SER A 31 54.92 -46.15 -18.84
CA SER A 31 54.94 -45.73 -17.43
C SER A 31 56.30 -45.12 -17.08
N ALA A 32 56.33 -43.91 -16.52
CA ALA A 32 57.20 -43.47 -15.42
C ALA A 32 57.11 -41.94 -15.20
N GLU A 33 56.64 -41.57 -14.00
CA GLU A 33 57.12 -40.51 -13.11
C GLU A 33 57.53 -39.12 -13.65
N GLY A 34 56.82 -38.09 -13.18
CA GLY A 34 57.25 -36.68 -13.22
C GLY A 34 56.15 -35.67 -12.88
N GLN A 35 55.90 -35.41 -11.59
CA GLN A 35 55.28 -34.15 -11.12
C GLN A 35 56.23 -32.95 -11.38
N PRO A 36 55.80 -31.68 -11.21
CA PRO A 36 54.53 -31.03 -11.55
C PRO A 36 54.75 -29.70 -12.33
N ILE A 37 53.75 -29.19 -13.04
CA ILE A 37 53.63 -27.73 -13.25
C ILE A 37 52.19 -27.32 -12.96
N SER A 38 52.04 -26.60 -11.86
CA SER A 38 50.80 -25.97 -11.43
C SER A 38 50.42 -24.85 -12.39
N VAL A 39 49.27 -24.94 -13.03
CA VAL A 39 48.57 -23.77 -13.56
C VAL A 39 47.10 -23.93 -13.16
N GLY A 40 46.62 -22.97 -12.38
CA GLY A 40 45.33 -23.02 -11.68
C GLY A 40 44.17 -23.36 -12.61
N SER A 41 43.33 -24.29 -12.17
CA SER A 41 42.11 -24.64 -12.88
C SER A 41 41.15 -23.44 -12.83
N ALA A 42 41.01 -22.76 -13.96
CA ALA A 42 39.77 -22.09 -14.28
C ALA A 42 38.69 -23.18 -14.34
N ALA A 43 37.78 -23.19 -13.36
CA ALA A 43 36.65 -24.09 -13.37
C ALA A 43 35.79 -23.77 -14.61
N SER A 44 35.75 -24.71 -15.55
CA SER A 44 34.79 -24.69 -16.64
C SER A 44 33.38 -24.83 -16.05
N THR A 45 32.59 -23.76 -16.11
CA THR A 45 31.14 -23.77 -15.88
C THR A 45 30.45 -24.55 -17.00
N ALA A 46 30.51 -25.88 -16.92
CA ALA A 46 29.74 -26.76 -17.79
C ALA A 46 28.31 -26.87 -17.23
N TYR A 47 27.30 -26.46 -18.01
CA TYR A 47 25.89 -26.68 -17.72
C TYR A 47 25.60 -28.19 -17.84
N GLY A 48 25.69 -28.90 -16.71
CA GLY A 48 25.38 -30.33 -16.59
C GLY A 48 24.18 -30.59 -15.68
N GLU A 49 23.83 -31.85 -15.44
CA GLU A 49 22.70 -32.25 -14.58
C GLU A 49 22.72 -31.62 -13.17
N GLY A 50 23.91 -31.45 -12.57
CA GLY A 50 24.06 -30.76 -11.28
C GLY A 50 23.78 -29.25 -11.28
N SER A 51 23.54 -28.64 -12.45
CA SER A 51 23.08 -27.24 -12.56
C SER A 51 21.56 -27.09 -12.41
N ILE A 52 20.81 -28.20 -12.46
CA ILE A 52 19.37 -28.22 -12.19
C ILE A 52 19.15 -28.18 -10.68
N GLN A 53 18.72 -27.03 -10.17
CA GLN A 53 18.33 -26.88 -8.76
C GLN A 53 16.82 -27.12 -8.61
N ILE A 54 16.45 -28.08 -7.76
CA ILE A 54 15.08 -28.30 -7.30
C ILE A 54 14.91 -27.50 -6.01
N LEU A 55 13.91 -26.62 -5.97
CA LEU A 55 13.56 -25.87 -4.76
C LEU A 55 12.39 -26.58 -4.08
N GLU A 56 12.61 -27.08 -2.87
CA GLU A 56 11.58 -27.81 -2.12
C GLU A 56 10.79 -26.88 -1.18
N GLY A 57 9.50 -27.18 -1.01
CA GLY A 57 8.63 -26.47 -0.07
C GLY A 57 8.58 -24.95 -0.31
N LEU A 58 8.82 -24.19 0.74
CA LEU A 58 8.74 -22.72 0.74
C LEU A 58 9.98 -22.01 0.17
N GLU A 59 11.07 -22.74 -0.12
CA GLU A 59 12.28 -22.14 -0.69
C GLU A 59 12.00 -21.53 -2.07
N ALA A 60 11.13 -22.16 -2.85
CA ALA A 60 10.68 -21.65 -4.15
C ALA A 60 10.02 -20.27 -4.03
N VAL A 61 9.18 -20.06 -3.01
CA VAL A 61 8.50 -18.80 -2.76
C VAL A 61 9.48 -17.71 -2.36
N ARG A 62 10.41 -18.01 -1.44
CA ARG A 62 11.41 -17.04 -0.98
C ARG A 62 12.38 -16.61 -2.08
N LYS A 63 12.76 -17.53 -2.98
CA LYS A 63 13.68 -17.23 -4.09
C LYS A 63 13.01 -16.47 -5.22
N ARG A 64 11.69 -16.60 -5.39
CA ARG A 64 10.90 -15.94 -6.44
C ARG A 64 9.56 -15.38 -5.91
N PRO A 65 9.59 -14.43 -4.97
CA PRO A 65 8.38 -13.91 -4.32
C PRO A 65 7.42 -13.25 -5.32
N GLY A 66 7.98 -12.57 -6.34
CA GLY A 66 7.25 -11.89 -7.40
C GLY A 66 6.19 -12.73 -8.10
N MET A 67 6.41 -14.04 -8.22
CA MET A 67 5.48 -14.96 -8.87
C MET A 67 4.23 -15.26 -8.03
N TYR A 68 4.32 -15.10 -6.70
CA TYR A 68 3.26 -15.49 -5.77
C TYR A 68 2.46 -14.31 -5.26
N ILE A 69 3.16 -13.23 -4.88
CA ILE A 69 2.56 -12.08 -4.18
C ILE A 69 2.60 -10.77 -4.97
N GLY A 70 3.29 -10.71 -6.10
CA GLY A 70 3.53 -9.47 -6.84
C GLY A 70 4.82 -8.76 -6.42
N ASP A 71 4.96 -7.48 -6.74
CA ASP A 71 6.21 -6.74 -6.56
C ASP A 71 6.57 -6.56 -5.07
N THR A 72 7.82 -6.84 -4.71
CA THR A 72 8.37 -6.74 -3.35
C THR A 72 9.04 -5.39 -3.07
N SER A 73 9.04 -4.49 -4.04
CA SER A 73 9.76 -3.20 -4.00
C SER A 73 8.81 -2.01 -3.90
N ASP A 74 7.62 -2.08 -4.52
CA ASP A 74 6.66 -0.98 -4.57
C ASP A 74 5.64 -0.98 -3.41
N GLY A 75 5.72 -1.97 -2.52
CA GLY A 75 4.83 -2.15 -1.38
C GLY A 75 3.53 -2.91 -1.71
N THR A 76 3.20 -3.18 -2.97
CA THR A 76 1.95 -3.90 -3.32
C THR A 76 1.97 -5.34 -2.81
N GLY A 77 3.09 -6.06 -3.01
CA GLY A 77 3.25 -7.41 -2.51
C GLY A 77 3.27 -7.50 -0.99
N LEU A 78 3.70 -6.44 -0.30
CA LEU A 78 3.67 -6.34 1.16
C LEU A 78 2.23 -6.33 1.69
N HIS A 79 1.37 -5.47 1.13
CA HIS A 79 -0.05 -5.40 1.48
C HIS A 79 -0.80 -6.67 1.11
N HIS A 80 -0.40 -7.32 0.01
CA HIS A 80 -0.99 -8.58 -0.43
C HIS A 80 -0.83 -9.70 0.60
N LEU A 81 0.25 -9.71 1.39
CA LEU A 81 0.40 -10.65 2.51
C LEU A 81 -0.77 -10.53 3.51
N VAL A 82 -1.15 -9.28 3.84
CA VAL A 82 -2.28 -9.01 4.74
C VAL A 82 -3.59 -9.48 4.12
N PHE A 83 -3.79 -9.18 2.84
CA PHE A 83 -5.02 -9.54 2.12
C PHE A 83 -5.23 -11.05 2.05
N GLU A 84 -4.18 -11.85 1.85
CA GLU A 84 -4.27 -13.31 1.84
C GLU A 84 -4.72 -13.88 3.21
N VAL A 85 -4.27 -13.29 4.32
CA VAL A 85 -4.73 -13.71 5.65
C VAL A 85 -6.18 -13.28 5.89
N VAL A 86 -6.51 -12.03 5.58
CA VAL A 86 -7.87 -11.49 5.74
C VAL A 86 -8.89 -12.25 4.89
N ASP A 87 -8.56 -12.58 3.64
CA ASP A 87 -9.45 -13.30 2.73
C ASP A 87 -9.78 -14.70 3.27
N ASN A 88 -8.86 -15.36 3.99
CA ASN A 88 -9.15 -16.61 4.70
C ASN A 88 -10.17 -16.41 5.83
N SER A 89 -10.05 -15.34 6.61
CA SER A 89 -11.03 -14.99 7.65
C SER A 89 -12.40 -14.61 7.06
N ILE A 90 -12.42 -13.97 5.89
CA ILE A 90 -13.67 -13.67 5.15
C ILE A 90 -14.32 -14.94 4.60
N ASP A 91 -13.55 -15.92 4.13
CA ASP A 91 -14.10 -17.21 3.71
C ASP A 91 -14.81 -17.94 4.86
N GLU A 92 -14.29 -17.87 6.09
CA GLU A 92 -14.98 -18.37 7.30
C GLU A 92 -16.27 -17.59 7.59
N ALA A 93 -16.29 -16.29 7.27
CA ALA A 93 -17.47 -15.45 7.42
C ALA A 93 -18.54 -15.76 6.37
N LEU A 94 -18.13 -16.00 5.11
CA LEU A 94 -19.01 -16.48 4.04
C LEU A 94 -19.62 -17.86 4.36
N ALA A 95 -18.90 -18.69 5.13
CA ALA A 95 -19.42 -19.95 5.65
C ALA A 95 -20.37 -19.78 6.85
N GLY A 96 -20.56 -18.57 7.35
CA GLY A 96 -21.47 -18.24 8.45
C GLY A 96 -20.91 -18.53 9.84
N HIS A 97 -19.59 -18.65 9.99
CA HIS A 97 -18.95 -19.00 11.26
C HIS A 97 -18.16 -17.85 11.90
N CYS A 98 -17.84 -16.80 11.14
CA CYS A 98 -17.09 -15.63 11.57
C CYS A 98 -17.93 -14.36 11.37
N ASP A 99 -17.91 -13.46 12.35
CA ASP A 99 -18.59 -12.15 12.32
C ASP A 99 -17.74 -11.00 12.89
N ASP A 100 -16.58 -11.26 13.50
CA ASP A 100 -15.65 -10.24 14.01
C ASP A 100 -14.21 -10.56 13.55
N ILE A 101 -13.63 -9.63 12.79
CA ILE A 101 -12.24 -9.67 12.32
C ILE A 101 -11.54 -8.41 12.82
N THR A 102 -10.39 -8.56 13.48
CA THR A 102 -9.52 -7.44 13.85
C THR A 102 -8.18 -7.57 13.13
N VAL A 103 -7.78 -6.51 12.42
CA VAL A 103 -6.46 -6.33 11.81
C VAL A 103 -5.73 -5.25 12.59
N THR A 104 -4.53 -5.55 13.08
CA THR A 104 -3.70 -4.59 13.82
C THR A 104 -2.35 -4.42 13.13
N ILE A 105 -2.00 -3.16 12.86
CA ILE A 105 -0.64 -2.73 12.50
C ILE A 105 0.06 -2.37 13.80
N HIS A 106 1.06 -3.15 14.17
CA HIS A 106 1.80 -2.97 15.41
C HIS A 106 2.89 -1.89 15.27
N SER A 107 3.35 -1.41 16.42
CA SER A 107 4.42 -0.40 16.52
C SER A 107 5.72 -0.77 15.80
N ASP A 108 6.03 -2.07 15.71
CA ASP A 108 7.20 -2.65 15.07
C ASP A 108 7.01 -2.98 13.57
N ASN A 109 5.94 -2.47 12.95
CA ASN A 109 5.51 -2.81 11.59
C ASN A 109 5.19 -4.30 11.35
N SER A 110 4.88 -5.07 12.40
CA SER A 110 4.23 -6.38 12.24
C SER A 110 2.71 -6.26 12.09
N ILE A 111 2.09 -7.30 11.55
CA ILE A 111 0.64 -7.38 11.37
C ILE A 111 0.09 -8.55 12.16
N SER A 112 -1.02 -8.33 12.87
CA SER A 112 -1.88 -9.42 13.35
C SER A 112 -3.26 -9.36 12.72
N VAL A 113 -3.79 -10.53 12.36
CA VAL A 113 -5.17 -10.71 11.91
C VAL A 113 -5.82 -11.75 12.81
N ILE A 114 -6.93 -11.36 13.45
CA ILE A 114 -7.67 -12.17 14.42
C ILE A 114 -9.09 -12.31 13.92
N ASP A 115 -9.59 -13.54 13.84
CA ASP A 115 -10.99 -13.85 13.55
C ASP A 115 -11.63 -14.72 14.63
N ASN A 116 -12.97 -14.73 14.68
CA ASN A 116 -13.76 -15.58 15.56
C ASN A 116 -14.44 -16.76 14.83
N GLY A 117 -13.83 -17.22 13.72
CA GLY A 117 -14.29 -18.37 12.94
C GLY A 117 -14.13 -19.70 13.67
N ARG A 118 -14.17 -20.82 12.92
CA ARG A 118 -14.02 -22.16 13.51
C ARG A 118 -12.60 -22.45 14.03
N GLY A 119 -11.63 -21.69 13.55
CA GLY A 119 -10.21 -21.90 13.77
C GLY A 119 -9.61 -22.96 12.84
N ILE A 120 -8.38 -22.74 12.37
CA ILE A 120 -7.64 -23.69 11.51
C ILE A 120 -7.56 -25.07 12.21
N PRO A 121 -7.79 -26.20 11.50
CA PRO A 121 -7.68 -27.52 12.13
C PRO A 121 -6.29 -27.75 12.75
N THR A 122 -6.25 -28.12 14.04
CA THR A 122 -5.01 -28.32 14.82
C THR A 122 -4.60 -29.78 14.94
N GLY A 123 -5.48 -30.72 14.56
CA GLY A 123 -5.22 -32.15 14.62
C GLY A 123 -4.06 -32.60 13.72
N VAL A 124 -3.35 -33.64 14.15
CA VAL A 124 -2.29 -34.28 13.37
C VAL A 124 -2.87 -35.06 12.20
N LYS A 125 -2.34 -34.81 10.99
CA LYS A 125 -2.76 -35.48 9.76
C LYS A 125 -1.95 -36.78 9.60
N MET A 126 -2.57 -37.92 9.92
CA MET A 126 -1.88 -39.22 9.94
C MET A 126 -1.45 -39.71 8.55
N ASP A 127 -2.11 -39.24 7.49
CA ASP A 127 -1.77 -39.49 6.08
C ASP A 127 -0.84 -38.39 5.50
N ASP A 128 -0.14 -37.61 6.34
CA ASP A 128 0.98 -36.76 5.89
C ASP A 128 2.15 -37.63 5.42
N LYS A 129 2.82 -37.21 4.34
CA LYS A 129 3.96 -37.93 3.73
C LYS A 129 5.28 -37.72 4.47
N HIS A 130 5.33 -36.77 5.42
CA HIS A 130 6.52 -36.42 6.18
C HIS A 130 6.62 -37.19 7.49
N GLU A 131 7.83 -37.28 8.02
CA GLU A 131 8.14 -37.76 9.38
C GLU A 131 8.91 -36.66 10.11
N PRO A 132 8.45 -36.20 11.29
CA PRO A 132 7.23 -36.59 12.01
C PRO A 132 5.93 -36.19 11.27
N LYS A 133 4.80 -36.87 11.56
CA LYS A 133 3.48 -36.49 11.04
C LYS A 133 3.04 -35.15 11.63
N ARG A 134 2.69 -34.18 10.80
CA ARG A 134 2.47 -32.79 11.24
C ARG A 134 1.00 -32.48 11.52
N SER A 135 0.78 -31.43 12.32
CA SER A 135 -0.55 -30.82 12.48
C SER A 135 -1.08 -30.25 11.15
N ALA A 136 -2.40 -30.27 10.95
CA ALA A 136 -3.00 -29.70 9.75
C ALA A 136 -2.72 -28.20 9.60
N ALA A 137 -2.58 -27.48 10.72
CA ALA A 137 -2.14 -26.09 10.73
C ALA A 137 -0.70 -25.92 10.22
N GLU A 138 0.25 -26.72 10.71
CA GLU A 138 1.63 -26.71 10.20
C GLU A 138 1.69 -27.03 8.70
N ILE A 139 0.91 -28.01 8.25
CA ILE A 139 0.81 -28.35 6.83
C ILE A 139 0.28 -27.17 6.01
N ALA A 140 -0.80 -26.51 6.45
CA ALA A 140 -1.36 -25.37 5.74
C ALA A 140 -0.38 -24.18 5.61
N LEU A 141 0.53 -24.00 6.56
CA LEU A 141 1.53 -22.93 6.54
C LEU A 141 2.87 -23.32 5.92
N THR A 142 3.17 -24.60 5.72
CA THR A 142 4.47 -25.06 5.17
C THR A 142 4.38 -25.72 3.80
N GLU A 143 3.19 -26.13 3.36
CA GLU A 143 2.98 -26.75 2.05
C GLU A 143 2.24 -25.81 1.10
N LEU A 144 2.68 -25.79 -0.15
CA LEU A 144 1.95 -25.14 -1.24
C LEU A 144 0.79 -26.03 -1.68
N HIS A 145 -0.34 -25.42 -2.04
CA HIS A 145 -1.54 -26.11 -2.49
C HIS A 145 -2.13 -27.06 -1.45
N ALA A 146 -1.97 -26.73 -0.16
CA ALA A 146 -2.54 -27.47 0.95
C ALA A 146 -3.67 -26.66 1.60
N GLY A 147 -4.90 -27.17 1.57
CA GLY A 147 -6.04 -26.50 2.21
C GLY A 147 -7.38 -27.19 1.96
N GLY A 148 -8.37 -26.86 2.79
CA GLY A 148 -9.74 -27.41 2.66
C GLY A 148 -10.56 -26.83 1.50
N LYS A 149 -9.99 -25.88 0.74
CA LYS A 149 -10.67 -25.11 -0.32
C LYS A 149 -10.81 -25.86 -1.65
N PHE A 150 -10.15 -27.01 -1.82
CA PHE A 150 -10.21 -27.81 -3.05
C PHE A 150 -11.47 -28.69 -3.16
N ASN A 151 -12.23 -28.84 -2.07
CA ASN A 151 -13.46 -29.63 -2.04
C ASN A 151 -14.65 -28.71 -1.70
N GLN A 152 -15.70 -28.74 -2.52
CA GLN A 152 -16.95 -27.94 -2.35
C GLN A 152 -17.71 -28.24 -1.03
N ASN A 153 -17.27 -29.24 -0.26
CA ASN A 153 -17.88 -29.62 1.02
C ASN A 153 -17.59 -28.62 2.14
N SER A 154 -16.44 -27.94 2.11
CA SER A 154 -16.03 -27.03 3.21
C SER A 154 -16.37 -25.57 2.92
N TYR A 155 -16.29 -25.16 1.64
CA TYR A 155 -16.61 -23.82 1.16
C TYR A 155 -17.38 -23.92 -0.16
N LYS A 156 -18.63 -23.43 -0.20
CA LYS A 156 -19.46 -23.45 -1.41
C LYS A 156 -19.10 -22.34 -2.41
N VAL A 157 -18.59 -21.20 -1.91
CA VAL A 157 -18.11 -20.05 -2.68
C VAL A 157 -16.91 -19.48 -1.92
N SER A 158 -15.77 -19.28 -2.60
CA SER A 158 -14.56 -18.70 -2.02
C SER A 158 -13.85 -17.81 -3.06
N GLY A 159 -13.15 -16.79 -2.59
CA GLY A 159 -12.26 -15.98 -3.43
C GLY A 159 -10.86 -16.60 -3.64
N GLY A 160 -10.42 -17.45 -2.70
CA GLY A 160 -9.09 -18.04 -2.65
C GLY A 160 -9.03 -19.46 -3.22
N LEU A 161 -8.75 -19.59 -4.51
CA LEU A 161 -8.80 -20.90 -5.21
C LEU A 161 -7.48 -21.68 -5.23
N HIS A 162 -6.36 -21.07 -4.82
CA HIS A 162 -5.03 -21.62 -5.12
C HIS A 162 -4.39 -22.42 -3.96
N GLY A 163 -4.82 -22.19 -2.71
CA GLY A 163 -4.27 -22.89 -1.53
C GLY A 163 -2.79 -22.59 -1.23
N VAL A 164 -2.30 -21.40 -1.62
CA VAL A 164 -0.89 -20.98 -1.43
C VAL A 164 -0.73 -19.72 -0.58
N GLY A 165 -1.81 -19.02 -0.25
CA GLY A 165 -1.78 -17.69 0.37
C GLY A 165 -1.02 -17.66 1.71
N VAL A 166 -1.55 -18.34 2.72
CA VAL A 166 -0.99 -18.29 4.08
C VAL A 166 0.41 -18.93 4.18
N SER A 167 0.73 -19.90 3.33
CA SER A 167 2.07 -20.48 3.25
C SER A 167 3.07 -19.52 2.61
N CYS A 168 2.65 -18.69 1.65
CA CYS A 168 3.47 -17.58 1.15
C CYS A 168 3.71 -16.52 2.23
N VAL A 169 2.70 -16.18 3.03
CA VAL A 169 2.86 -15.26 4.17
C VAL A 169 3.90 -15.78 5.15
N ASN A 170 3.83 -17.07 5.50
CA ASN A 170 4.82 -17.70 6.37
C ASN A 170 6.24 -17.69 5.76
N ALA A 171 6.35 -18.04 4.48
CA ALA A 171 7.62 -18.07 3.75
C ALA A 171 8.30 -16.70 3.70
N LEU A 172 7.52 -15.64 3.47
CA LEU A 172 8.00 -14.27 3.23
C LEU A 172 8.07 -13.42 4.51
N SER A 173 7.87 -14.05 5.67
CA SER A 173 7.99 -13.42 6.98
C SER A 173 9.29 -13.83 7.67
N LYS A 174 9.92 -12.88 8.36
CA LYS A 174 11.03 -13.14 9.27
C LYS A 174 10.58 -14.03 10.42
N SER A 175 9.40 -13.74 10.96
CA SER A 175 8.71 -14.54 11.98
C SER A 175 7.20 -14.55 11.76
N LEU A 176 6.57 -15.68 12.04
CA LEU A 176 5.11 -15.83 12.08
C LEU A 176 4.70 -16.63 13.31
N ARG A 177 3.75 -16.12 14.08
CA ARG A 177 3.13 -16.78 15.23
C ARG A 177 1.68 -17.09 14.89
N LEU A 178 1.28 -18.34 15.09
CA LEU A 178 -0.08 -18.80 14.86
C LEU A 178 -0.68 -19.26 16.18
N THR A 179 -1.78 -18.60 16.57
CA THR A 179 -2.57 -18.96 17.75
C THR A 179 -3.96 -19.40 17.32
N VAL A 180 -4.34 -20.64 17.63
CA VAL A 180 -5.65 -21.21 17.28
C VAL A 180 -6.44 -21.53 18.53
N ARG A 181 -7.66 -20.99 18.62
CA ARG A 181 -8.60 -21.22 19.72
C ARG A 181 -9.65 -22.21 19.21
N ARG A 182 -9.58 -23.46 19.65
CA ARG A 182 -10.44 -24.55 19.16
C ARG A 182 -10.56 -25.66 20.21
N GLU A 183 -11.73 -26.28 20.30
CA GLU A 183 -11.97 -27.44 21.20
C GLU A 183 -11.62 -27.16 22.68
N GLY A 184 -11.89 -25.94 23.15
CA GLY A 184 -11.64 -25.54 24.54
C GLY A 184 -10.18 -25.20 24.86
N LYS A 185 -9.28 -25.21 23.86
CA LYS A 185 -7.83 -25.06 24.02
C LYS A 185 -7.26 -23.95 23.16
N VAL A 186 -6.18 -23.35 23.65
CA VAL A 186 -5.34 -22.40 22.92
C VAL A 186 -4.10 -23.14 22.42
N HIS A 187 -4.02 -23.34 21.10
CA HIS A 187 -2.90 -23.97 20.43
C HIS A 187 -1.96 -22.90 19.84
N TYR A 188 -0.66 -23.12 19.96
CA TYR A 188 0.39 -22.19 19.53
C TYR A 188 1.45 -22.91 18.69
N ILE A 189 1.91 -22.24 17.64
CA ILE A 189 3.11 -22.62 16.88
C ILE A 189 3.77 -21.35 16.31
N GLU A 190 5.10 -21.33 16.30
CA GLU A 190 5.90 -20.23 15.76
C GLU A 190 6.75 -20.71 14.60
N PHE A 191 6.99 -19.84 13.63
CA PHE A 191 7.84 -20.06 12.47
C PHE A 191 8.84 -18.92 12.32
N LYS A 192 10.04 -19.23 11.81
CA LYS A 192 11.02 -18.25 11.32
C LYS A 192 11.38 -18.59 9.88
N LYS A 193 11.22 -17.62 8.96
CA LYS A 193 11.46 -17.80 7.52
C LYS A 193 10.77 -19.06 6.95
N GLY A 194 9.54 -19.33 7.38
CA GLY A 194 8.76 -20.52 6.97
C GLY A 194 9.06 -21.82 7.73
N VAL A 195 10.05 -21.84 8.63
CA VAL A 195 10.48 -23.05 9.35
C VAL A 195 9.92 -23.06 10.78
N PRO A 196 9.23 -24.13 11.22
CA PRO A 196 8.66 -24.20 12.56
C PRO A 196 9.74 -24.18 13.65
N GLN A 197 9.48 -23.46 14.72
CA GLN A 197 10.33 -23.31 15.90
C GLN A 197 9.79 -24.17 17.06
N GLU A 198 10.69 -24.56 17.97
CA GLU A 198 10.35 -25.31 19.20
C GLU A 198 9.42 -26.52 18.96
N ARG A 199 9.67 -27.27 17.88
CA ARG A 199 8.82 -28.39 17.47
C ARG A 199 8.67 -29.42 18.60
N LEU A 200 7.44 -29.71 18.99
CA LEU A 200 7.11 -30.80 19.90
C LEU A 200 7.07 -32.12 19.13
N ILE A 201 7.69 -33.16 19.67
CA ILE A 201 7.67 -34.51 19.10
C ILE A 201 7.07 -35.46 20.12
N GLU A 202 6.01 -36.16 19.73
CA GLU A 202 5.37 -37.20 20.54
C GLU A 202 5.33 -38.52 19.75
N LEU A 203 5.39 -39.65 20.45
CA LEU A 203 5.13 -40.97 19.86
C LEU A 203 3.66 -41.33 20.07
N ARG A 204 2.91 -41.51 18.98
CA ARG A 204 1.52 -41.97 19.01
C ARG A 204 1.33 -43.11 18.03
N ASP A 205 0.82 -44.24 18.55
CA ASP A 205 0.54 -45.45 17.77
C ASP A 205 1.73 -45.94 16.90
N GLY A 206 2.95 -45.74 17.40
CA GLY A 206 4.20 -46.14 16.72
C GLY A 206 4.74 -45.12 15.70
N PHE A 207 4.10 -43.96 15.53
CA PHE A 207 4.55 -42.89 14.65
C PHE A 207 5.02 -41.68 15.47
N GLU A 208 6.09 -41.03 15.02
CA GLU A 208 6.46 -39.70 15.52
C GLU A 208 5.50 -38.66 14.95
N ILE A 209 4.91 -37.86 15.83
CA ILE A 209 3.94 -36.81 15.50
C ILE A 209 4.43 -35.45 16.02
N SER A 210 4.06 -34.38 15.31
CA SER A 210 4.33 -32.97 15.62
C SER A 210 3.01 -32.23 15.91
N PRO A 211 2.47 -32.33 17.14
CA PRO A 211 1.29 -31.59 17.54
C PRO A 211 1.64 -30.12 17.86
N MET A 212 0.64 -29.24 17.78
CA MET A 212 0.79 -27.86 18.25
C MET A 212 0.87 -27.80 19.77
N LYS A 213 1.70 -26.88 20.30
CA LYS A 213 1.83 -26.62 21.74
C LYS A 213 0.51 -26.08 22.30
N VAL A 214 0.01 -26.63 23.41
CA VAL A 214 -1.17 -26.09 24.11
C VAL A 214 -0.68 -25.14 25.19
N ILE A 215 -1.11 -23.88 25.14
CA ILE A 215 -0.66 -22.82 26.05
C ILE A 215 -1.73 -22.39 27.07
N GLY A 216 -2.96 -22.88 26.93
CA GLY A 216 -4.04 -22.59 27.88
C GLY A 216 -5.39 -23.18 27.47
N GLU A 217 -6.39 -22.96 28.32
CA GLU A 217 -7.80 -23.26 28.04
C GLU A 217 -8.55 -21.98 27.66
N THR A 218 -9.62 -22.11 26.86
CA THR A 218 -10.42 -20.98 26.37
C THR A 218 -11.84 -21.42 26.08
N ASP A 219 -12.83 -20.56 26.30
CA ASP A 219 -14.22 -20.72 25.85
C ASP A 219 -14.46 -20.13 24.45
N LYS A 220 -13.54 -19.30 23.96
CA LYS A 220 -13.54 -18.70 22.62
C LYS A 220 -13.13 -19.67 21.52
N ARG A 221 -13.44 -19.27 20.28
CA ARG A 221 -12.99 -19.90 19.03
C ARG A 221 -12.33 -18.88 18.11
N GLY A 222 -11.51 -19.35 17.17
CA GLY A 222 -10.96 -18.51 16.11
C GLY A 222 -9.49 -18.77 15.81
N THR A 223 -8.89 -17.91 14.98
CA THR A 223 -7.47 -17.95 14.65
C THR A 223 -6.87 -16.55 14.69
N GLU A 224 -5.63 -16.49 15.15
CA GLU A 224 -4.80 -15.30 15.16
C GLU A 224 -3.50 -15.62 14.42
N VAL A 225 -3.23 -14.85 13.37
CA VAL A 225 -1.99 -14.92 12.58
C VAL A 225 -1.24 -13.61 12.80
N HIS A 226 -0.08 -13.67 13.46
CA HIS A 226 0.80 -12.53 13.69
C HIS A 226 2.09 -12.74 12.90
N PHE A 227 2.42 -11.84 11.97
CA PHE A 227 3.63 -11.98 11.17
C PHE A 227 4.42 -10.67 11.02
N LEU A 228 5.74 -10.81 10.94
CA LEU A 228 6.69 -9.73 10.65
C LEU A 228 7.34 -10.01 9.28
N PRO A 229 7.11 -9.18 8.25
CA PRO A 229 7.70 -9.34 6.92
C PRO A 229 9.24 -9.41 6.95
N ASP A 230 9.83 -10.12 5.99
CA ASP A 230 11.29 -10.28 5.91
C ASP A 230 11.97 -9.10 5.20
N ASP A 231 12.85 -8.40 5.92
CA ASP A 231 13.62 -7.24 5.45
C ASP A 231 14.71 -7.60 4.43
N GLU A 232 15.03 -8.88 4.27
CA GLU A 232 15.89 -9.36 3.17
C GLU A 232 15.14 -9.48 1.83
N ILE A 233 13.80 -9.55 1.88
CA ILE A 233 12.95 -9.76 0.69
C ILE A 233 12.27 -8.46 0.27
N PHE A 234 11.74 -7.71 1.24
CA PHE A 234 11.07 -6.45 1.01
C PHE A 234 12.03 -5.28 1.23
N SER A 235 12.15 -4.42 0.22
CA SER A 235 13.07 -3.27 0.29
C SER A 235 12.56 -2.15 1.21
N ASN A 236 11.23 -2.05 1.39
CA ASN A 236 10.58 -1.10 2.29
C ASN A 236 9.41 -1.80 3.00
N ILE A 237 9.51 -1.95 4.33
CA ILE A 237 8.44 -2.52 5.16
C ILE A 237 7.68 -1.36 5.79
N ASP A 238 6.72 -0.82 5.04
CA ASP A 238 5.75 0.14 5.55
C ASP A 238 4.35 -0.22 5.09
N PHE A 239 3.49 -0.55 6.06
CA PHE A 239 2.09 -0.84 5.81
C PHE A 239 1.31 0.48 5.76
N HIS A 240 0.79 0.82 4.59
CA HIS A 240 -0.05 1.98 4.41
C HIS A 240 -1.45 1.69 4.97
N TYR A 241 -1.80 2.43 6.01
CA TYR A 241 -3.11 2.32 6.66
C TYR A 241 -4.25 2.46 5.65
N ASP A 242 -4.18 3.45 4.77
CA ASP A 242 -5.29 3.80 3.87
C ASP A 242 -5.53 2.72 2.80
N VAL A 243 -4.47 2.04 2.35
CA VAL A 243 -4.56 0.88 1.45
C VAL A 243 -5.28 -0.28 2.14
N LEU A 244 -4.92 -0.59 3.39
CA LEU A 244 -5.62 -1.63 4.17
C LEU A 244 -7.06 -1.22 4.49
N ALA A 245 -7.28 0.02 4.93
CA ALA A 245 -8.59 0.56 5.28
C ALA A 245 -9.56 0.49 4.10
N LYS A 246 -9.11 0.86 2.89
CA LYS A 246 -9.88 0.71 1.65
C LYS A 246 -10.36 -0.73 1.47
N ARG A 247 -9.42 -1.67 1.49
CA ARG A 247 -9.72 -3.08 1.23
C ARG A 247 -10.65 -3.68 2.28
N LEU A 248 -10.40 -3.40 3.56
CA LEU A 248 -11.23 -3.88 4.67
C LEU A 248 -12.64 -3.27 4.65
N ARG A 249 -12.77 -2.01 4.25
CA ARG A 249 -14.06 -1.35 4.03
C ARG A 249 -14.86 -2.02 2.91
N GLU A 250 -14.23 -2.26 1.75
CA GLU A 250 -14.85 -3.00 0.65
C GLU A 250 -15.36 -4.37 1.11
N LEU A 251 -14.51 -5.12 1.82
CA LEU A 251 -14.86 -6.44 2.35
C LEU A 251 -16.02 -6.39 3.35
N SER A 252 -16.06 -5.39 4.22
CA SER A 252 -17.17 -5.20 5.17
C SER A 252 -18.50 -4.96 4.45
N PHE A 253 -18.53 -4.08 3.44
CA PHE A 253 -19.75 -3.85 2.65
C PHE A 253 -20.20 -5.07 1.85
N LEU A 254 -19.26 -5.83 1.29
CA LEU A 254 -19.58 -7.03 0.49
C LEU A 254 -20.01 -8.23 1.34
N ASN A 255 -19.73 -8.19 2.65
CA ASN A 255 -20.10 -9.23 3.61
C ASN A 255 -20.95 -8.62 4.73
N ASN A 256 -22.21 -8.36 4.41
CA ASN A 256 -23.16 -7.73 5.33
C ASN A 256 -23.24 -8.51 6.66
N GLY A 257 -22.92 -7.83 7.76
CA GLY A 257 -22.92 -8.41 9.11
C GLY A 257 -21.54 -8.83 9.63
N VAL A 258 -20.48 -8.74 8.82
CA VAL A 258 -19.10 -8.97 9.28
C VAL A 258 -18.49 -7.65 9.75
N LYS A 259 -18.16 -7.58 11.03
CA LYS A 259 -17.46 -6.46 11.63
C LYS A 259 -15.97 -6.61 11.39
N ILE A 260 -15.37 -5.64 10.71
CA ILE A 260 -13.93 -5.62 10.45
C ILE A 260 -13.33 -4.38 11.10
N ARG A 261 -12.38 -4.55 12.01
CA ARG A 261 -11.69 -3.47 12.70
C ARG A 261 -10.25 -3.37 12.22
N LEU A 262 -9.79 -2.16 11.93
CA LEU A 262 -8.38 -1.86 11.60
C LEU A 262 -7.80 -0.92 12.67
N VAL A 263 -6.78 -1.39 13.37
CA VAL A 263 -6.05 -0.63 14.40
C VAL A 263 -4.62 -0.38 13.92
N ASP A 264 -4.14 0.85 14.05
CA ASP A 264 -2.73 1.21 13.82
C ASP A 264 -2.15 1.81 15.10
N GLU A 265 -1.35 0.99 15.77
CA GLU A 265 -0.69 1.34 17.04
C GLU A 265 0.39 2.41 16.85
N ARG A 266 0.94 2.56 15.63
CA ARG A 266 2.00 3.55 15.33
C ARG A 266 1.45 4.98 15.40
N ALA A 267 0.20 5.16 14.97
CA ALA A 267 -0.47 6.46 14.87
C ALA A 267 -1.65 6.63 15.84
N GLY A 268 -1.96 5.61 16.65
CA GLY A 268 -3.15 5.58 17.51
C GLY A 268 -4.45 5.75 16.72
N LYS A 269 -4.50 5.27 15.48
CA LYS A 269 -5.66 5.39 14.58
C LYS A 269 -6.43 4.07 14.55
N GLU A 270 -7.75 4.13 14.69
CA GLU A 270 -8.62 2.95 14.60
C GLU A 270 -9.83 3.30 13.72
N ASP A 271 -10.17 2.37 12.83
CA ASP A 271 -11.42 2.40 12.07
C ASP A 271 -12.17 1.09 12.32
N ASN A 272 -13.48 1.20 12.56
CA ASN A 272 -14.35 0.05 12.74
C ASN A 272 -15.37 0.02 11.59
N PHE A 273 -15.15 -0.91 10.67
CA PHE A 273 -16.02 -1.19 9.54
C PHE A 273 -17.08 -2.22 9.97
N ALA A 274 -18.04 -1.74 10.75
CA ALA A 274 -19.28 -2.45 11.06
C ALA A 274 -20.42 -1.90 10.21
N TYR A 275 -20.20 -1.78 8.90
CA TYR A 275 -21.20 -1.19 8.02
C TYR A 275 -22.35 -2.17 7.83
N ALA A 276 -23.57 -1.68 8.05
CA ALA A 276 -24.79 -2.39 7.75
C ALA A 276 -25.31 -1.95 6.36
N GLY A 277 -25.95 -2.87 5.64
CA GLY A 277 -26.69 -2.54 4.41
C GLY A 277 -26.05 -3.04 3.11
N GLY A 278 -25.00 -3.85 3.17
CA GLY A 278 -24.45 -4.53 1.98
C GLY A 278 -23.96 -3.57 0.89
N VAL A 279 -24.14 -3.97 -0.38
CA VAL A 279 -23.81 -3.11 -1.53
C VAL A 279 -24.61 -1.80 -1.56
N ARG A 280 -25.80 -1.75 -0.95
CA ARG A 280 -26.60 -0.53 -0.85
C ARG A 280 -25.92 0.47 0.08
N GLY A 281 -25.49 0.03 1.25
CA GLY A 281 -24.69 0.84 2.18
C GLY A 281 -23.39 1.32 1.53
N PHE A 282 -22.82 0.51 0.62
CA PHE A 282 -21.62 0.93 -0.12
C PHE A 282 -21.92 2.08 -1.09
N VAL A 283 -23.04 2.05 -1.81
CA VAL A 283 -23.48 3.18 -2.66
C VAL A 283 -23.73 4.44 -1.81
N GLU A 284 -24.34 4.29 -0.63
CA GLU A 284 -24.50 5.41 0.33
C GLU A 284 -23.15 6.00 0.73
N PHE A 285 -22.16 5.15 0.99
CA PHE A 285 -20.78 5.58 1.30
C PHE A 285 -20.13 6.33 0.13
N ILE A 286 -20.22 5.81 -1.10
CA ILE A 286 -19.67 6.45 -2.31
C ILE A 286 -20.31 7.83 -2.58
N ASN A 287 -21.56 8.01 -2.17
CA ASN A 287 -22.30 9.26 -2.30
C ASN A 287 -22.12 10.21 -1.10
N GLN A 288 -21.33 9.85 -0.08
CA GLN A 288 -21.02 10.78 1.01
C GLN A 288 -20.34 12.04 0.49
N GLY A 289 -20.84 13.20 0.92
CA GLY A 289 -20.36 14.51 0.46
C GLY A 289 -20.90 14.93 -0.92
N LYS A 290 -21.68 14.09 -1.60
CA LYS A 290 -22.35 14.43 -2.87
C LYS A 290 -23.84 14.65 -2.65
N LYS A 291 -24.46 15.48 -3.49
CA LYS A 291 -25.91 15.68 -3.44
C LYS A 291 -26.60 14.63 -4.29
N VAL A 292 -27.21 13.67 -3.60
CA VAL A 292 -28.04 12.62 -4.20
C VAL A 292 -29.27 13.23 -4.88
N LEU A 293 -29.59 12.73 -6.08
CA LEU A 293 -30.75 13.18 -6.86
C LEU A 293 -32.01 12.38 -6.54
N ASN A 294 -31.91 11.04 -6.58
CA ASN A 294 -33.02 10.14 -6.26
C ASN A 294 -32.92 9.62 -4.81
N PRO A 295 -33.91 9.91 -3.94
CA PRO A 295 -33.91 9.44 -2.56
C PRO A 295 -33.86 7.90 -2.43
N THR A 296 -34.58 7.19 -3.29
CA THR A 296 -34.63 5.73 -3.25
C THR A 296 -33.45 5.13 -3.99
N ILE A 297 -32.59 4.39 -3.29
CA ILE A 297 -31.50 3.62 -3.91
C ILE A 297 -32.09 2.41 -4.59
N PHE A 298 -31.73 2.20 -5.86
CA PHE A 298 -32.02 0.95 -6.53
C PHE A 298 -31.14 -0.14 -5.93
N HIS A 299 -31.75 -1.22 -5.44
CA HIS A 299 -31.06 -2.43 -4.98
C HIS A 299 -31.79 -3.65 -5.55
N ALA A 300 -31.01 -4.59 -6.07
CA ALA A 300 -31.54 -5.84 -6.59
C ALA A 300 -30.61 -7.00 -6.25
N VAL A 301 -31.21 -8.12 -5.84
CA VAL A 301 -30.54 -9.41 -5.66
C VAL A 301 -31.31 -10.45 -6.47
N GLY A 302 -30.61 -11.24 -7.26
CA GLY A 302 -31.23 -12.30 -8.05
C GLY A 302 -30.29 -13.45 -8.31
N GLU A 303 -30.84 -14.65 -8.34
CA GLU A 303 -30.13 -15.87 -8.74
C GLU A 303 -30.67 -16.37 -10.08
N LYS A 304 -29.74 -16.69 -10.99
CA LYS A 304 -30.08 -17.21 -12.31
C LYS A 304 -29.12 -18.34 -12.67
N GLN A 305 -29.67 -19.40 -13.24
CA GLN A 305 -28.85 -20.42 -13.88
C GLN A 305 -28.30 -19.89 -15.19
N SER A 306 -27.00 -20.04 -15.39
CA SER A 306 -26.34 -19.78 -16.66
C SER A 306 -26.64 -20.89 -17.67
N GLU A 307 -26.26 -20.65 -18.93
CA GLU A 307 -26.29 -21.66 -20.00
C GLU A 307 -25.45 -22.91 -19.70
N GLN A 308 -24.52 -22.81 -18.74
CA GLN A 308 -23.62 -23.89 -18.31
C GLN A 308 -24.11 -24.62 -17.04
N ASN A 309 -25.40 -24.46 -16.67
CA ASN A 309 -25.98 -25.02 -15.44
C ASN A 309 -25.28 -24.57 -14.14
N THR A 310 -24.57 -23.45 -14.16
CA THR A 310 -24.01 -22.83 -12.95
C THR A 310 -24.97 -21.78 -12.42
N THR A 311 -25.30 -21.84 -11.14
CA THR A 311 -26.09 -20.79 -10.48
C THR A 311 -25.20 -19.58 -10.23
N ILE A 312 -25.61 -18.43 -10.74
CA ILE A 312 -24.93 -17.15 -10.55
C ILE A 312 -25.84 -16.25 -9.74
N THR A 313 -25.33 -15.80 -8.59
CA THR A 313 -25.99 -14.79 -7.76
C THR A 313 -25.47 -13.43 -8.16
N THR A 314 -26.38 -12.51 -8.49
CA THR A 314 -26.08 -11.11 -8.81
C THR A 314 -26.71 -10.21 -7.77
N GLU A 315 -25.91 -9.36 -7.16
CA GLU A 315 -26.36 -8.30 -6.28
C GLU A 315 -25.84 -6.95 -6.81
N VAL A 316 -26.73 -5.98 -6.99
CA VAL A 316 -26.40 -4.67 -7.54
C VAL A 316 -27.10 -3.57 -6.74
N SER A 317 -26.40 -2.44 -6.57
CA SER A 317 -27.01 -1.19 -6.12
C SER A 317 -26.55 -0.02 -6.95
N MET A 318 -27.45 0.92 -7.22
CA MET A 318 -27.11 2.14 -7.95
C MET A 318 -27.94 3.35 -7.51
N GLN A 319 -27.34 4.53 -7.60
CA GLN A 319 -27.96 5.81 -7.29
C GLN A 319 -27.29 6.94 -8.08
N TRP A 320 -28.07 7.92 -8.52
CA TRP A 320 -27.57 9.10 -9.22
C TRP A 320 -27.36 10.26 -8.25
N ASN A 321 -26.25 10.98 -8.45
CA ASN A 321 -25.92 12.23 -7.78
C ASN A 321 -25.78 13.37 -8.80
N ASP A 322 -25.63 14.59 -8.30
CA ASP A 322 -25.49 15.79 -9.13
C ASP A 322 -24.13 15.96 -9.80
N GLY A 323 -23.19 15.05 -9.52
CA GLY A 323 -21.87 14.99 -10.12
C GLY A 323 -21.91 14.65 -11.62
N TYR A 324 -20.69 14.59 -12.18
CA TYR A 324 -20.47 14.39 -13.62
C TYR A 324 -19.68 13.11 -13.92
N SER A 325 -19.06 12.49 -12.92
CA SER A 325 -18.26 11.28 -13.07
C SER A 325 -19.10 10.01 -12.87
N GLU A 326 -18.79 8.98 -13.65
CA GLU A 326 -19.25 7.61 -13.42
C GLU A 326 -18.37 6.94 -12.34
N ASN A 327 -18.97 6.33 -11.33
CA ASN A 327 -18.26 5.49 -10.35
C ASN A 327 -18.96 4.13 -10.26
N VAL A 328 -18.40 3.12 -10.95
CA VAL A 328 -18.93 1.75 -10.97
C VAL A 328 -17.88 0.80 -10.43
N LEU A 329 -18.18 0.17 -9.29
CA LEU A 329 -17.32 -0.83 -8.67
C LEU A 329 -17.80 -2.24 -8.99
N CYS A 330 -16.88 -3.06 -9.47
CA CYS A 330 -17.15 -4.41 -9.96
C CYS A 330 -16.49 -5.45 -9.07
N PHE A 331 -17.26 -6.41 -8.58
CA PHE A 331 -16.79 -7.47 -7.70
C PHE A 331 -17.27 -8.85 -8.14
N THR A 332 -16.37 -9.84 -8.03
CA THR A 332 -16.65 -11.26 -8.22
C THR A 332 -16.08 -12.02 -7.02
N ASN A 333 -16.94 -12.72 -6.27
CA ASN A 333 -16.54 -13.44 -5.04
C ASN A 333 -15.72 -12.56 -4.06
N ASN A 334 -16.15 -11.31 -3.83
CA ASN A 334 -15.47 -10.31 -2.97
C ASN A 334 -14.11 -9.78 -3.49
N ILE A 335 -13.73 -10.15 -4.72
CA ILE A 335 -12.50 -9.68 -5.37
C ILE A 335 -12.85 -8.53 -6.30
N PRO A 336 -12.14 -7.39 -6.25
CA PRO A 336 -12.40 -6.24 -7.09
C PRO A 336 -11.84 -6.46 -8.50
N GLN A 337 -12.57 -6.01 -9.52
CA GLN A 337 -12.12 -6.00 -10.91
C GLN A 337 -11.98 -4.56 -11.40
N ARG A 338 -10.74 -4.03 -11.42
CA ARG A 338 -10.46 -2.65 -11.86
C ARG A 338 -10.85 -2.41 -13.31
N ASP A 339 -10.63 -3.40 -14.17
CA ASP A 339 -10.93 -3.32 -15.61
C ASP A 339 -12.35 -3.84 -15.93
N GLY A 340 -13.15 -4.11 -14.89
CA GLY A 340 -14.51 -4.64 -14.98
C GLY A 340 -14.55 -6.06 -15.57
N GLY A 341 -15.33 -6.25 -16.63
CA GLY A 341 -15.45 -7.54 -17.33
C GLY A 341 -16.84 -7.85 -17.86
N THR A 342 -17.14 -9.13 -17.95
CA THR A 342 -18.41 -9.63 -18.53
C THR A 342 -19.65 -9.16 -17.76
N HIS A 343 -19.63 -9.23 -16.42
CA HIS A 343 -20.63 -8.64 -15.53
C HIS A 343 -20.90 -7.14 -15.75
N LEU A 344 -19.85 -6.30 -15.81
CA LEU A 344 -20.00 -4.86 -16.12
C LEU A 344 -20.65 -4.62 -17.49
N THR A 345 -20.24 -5.41 -18.49
CA THR A 345 -20.81 -5.33 -19.84
C THR A 345 -22.30 -5.66 -19.83
N GLY A 346 -22.71 -6.69 -19.08
CA GLY A 346 -24.11 -7.05 -18.88
C GLY A 346 -24.91 -5.95 -18.18
N LEU A 347 -24.38 -5.39 -17.08
CA LEU A 347 -24.99 -4.26 -16.37
C LEU A 347 -25.26 -3.09 -17.33
N ARG A 348 -24.25 -2.65 -18.08
CA ARG A 348 -24.35 -1.51 -19.02
C ARG A 348 -25.36 -1.77 -20.13
N ALA A 349 -25.36 -2.97 -20.70
CA ALA A 349 -26.29 -3.36 -21.75
C ALA A 349 -27.75 -3.34 -21.24
N ALA A 350 -28.00 -3.90 -20.06
CA ALA A 350 -29.33 -3.90 -19.44
C ALA A 350 -29.82 -2.49 -19.12
N MET A 351 -28.99 -1.66 -18.47
CA MET A 351 -29.34 -0.28 -18.14
C MET A 351 -29.69 0.55 -19.39
N THR A 352 -28.82 0.49 -20.41
CA THR A 352 -29.03 1.25 -21.65
C THR A 352 -30.34 0.86 -22.33
N ARG A 353 -30.64 -0.44 -22.40
CA ARG A 353 -31.87 -0.95 -23.02
C ARG A 353 -33.13 -0.53 -22.25
N VAL A 354 -33.12 -0.67 -20.91
CA VAL A 354 -34.30 -0.40 -20.06
C VAL A 354 -34.58 1.10 -19.99
N ILE A 355 -33.56 1.93 -19.79
CA ILE A 355 -33.73 3.38 -19.64
C ILE A 355 -34.17 4.01 -20.97
N ASN A 356 -33.57 3.61 -22.11
CA ASN A 356 -34.02 4.10 -23.43
C ASN A 356 -35.48 3.75 -23.69
N LYS A 357 -35.87 2.50 -23.42
CA LYS A 357 -37.27 2.07 -23.56
C LYS A 357 -38.19 2.94 -22.71
N TYR A 358 -37.84 3.21 -21.45
CA TYR A 358 -38.64 4.08 -20.59
C TYR A 358 -38.73 5.52 -21.12
N ILE A 359 -37.64 6.07 -21.66
CA ILE A 359 -37.61 7.41 -22.25
C ILE A 359 -38.52 7.52 -23.48
N ASP A 360 -38.48 6.51 -24.34
CA ASP A 360 -39.27 6.42 -25.56
C ASP A 360 -40.76 6.26 -25.23
N ASP A 361 -41.09 5.35 -24.31
CA ASP A 361 -42.47 5.08 -23.87
C ASP A 361 -43.13 6.30 -23.19
N ASN A 362 -42.33 7.22 -22.62
CA ASN A 362 -42.80 8.45 -21.97
C ASN A 362 -42.64 9.74 -22.81
N ASP A 363 -42.24 9.62 -24.10
CA ASP A 363 -42.02 10.74 -25.04
C ASP A 363 -41.09 11.86 -24.51
N LEU A 364 -40.14 11.52 -23.63
CA LEU A 364 -39.25 12.51 -23.00
C LEU A 364 -38.14 12.98 -23.95
N ALA A 365 -37.61 12.10 -24.80
CA ALA A 365 -36.58 12.43 -25.79
C ALA A 365 -37.08 13.39 -26.89
N LYS A 366 -38.31 13.17 -27.39
CA LYS A 366 -38.89 14.02 -28.45
C LYS A 366 -39.08 15.47 -28.02
N LYS A 367 -39.39 15.71 -26.74
CA LYS A 367 -39.47 17.08 -26.17
C LYS A 367 -38.10 17.74 -26.08
N ALA A 368 -37.03 16.95 -25.90
CA ALA A 368 -35.69 17.47 -25.69
C ALA A 368 -34.87 17.67 -26.97
N LYS A 369 -35.24 17.03 -28.10
CA LYS A 369 -34.55 17.10 -29.40
C LYS A 369 -33.05 16.78 -29.32
N VAL A 370 -32.68 15.83 -28.46
CA VAL A 370 -31.30 15.35 -28.30
C VAL A 370 -31.29 13.83 -28.37
N GLU A 371 -30.26 13.28 -29.00
CA GLU A 371 -29.97 11.86 -29.02
C GLU A 371 -29.25 11.49 -27.72
N ILE A 372 -29.73 10.44 -27.04
CA ILE A 372 -29.21 10.02 -25.74
C ILE A 372 -28.26 8.84 -25.96
N ALA A 373 -27.01 9.02 -25.57
CA ALA A 373 -25.99 7.99 -25.60
C ALA A 373 -25.95 7.24 -24.27
N GLY A 374 -25.33 6.05 -24.27
CA GLY A 374 -25.11 5.30 -23.03
C GLY A 374 -24.27 6.08 -22.00
N ASP A 375 -23.38 6.96 -22.45
CA ASP A 375 -22.51 7.76 -21.58
C ASP A 375 -23.30 8.82 -20.81
N ASP A 376 -24.32 9.40 -21.45
CA ASP A 376 -25.25 10.35 -20.82
C ASP A 376 -26.02 9.70 -19.65
N MET A 377 -26.25 8.38 -19.72
CA MET A 377 -26.94 7.62 -18.66
C MET A 377 -26.09 7.37 -17.42
N ARG A 378 -24.76 7.40 -17.58
CA ARG A 378 -23.80 7.06 -16.52
C ARG A 378 -23.23 8.29 -15.83
N GLU A 379 -23.52 9.49 -16.34
CA GLU A 379 -23.14 10.75 -15.72
C GLU A 379 -23.73 10.87 -14.30
N GLY A 380 -22.86 10.96 -13.29
CA GLY A 380 -23.26 11.06 -11.88
C GLY A 380 -23.78 9.74 -11.29
N LEU A 381 -23.57 8.60 -11.97
CA LEU A 381 -23.95 7.28 -11.47
C LEU A 381 -22.93 6.76 -10.46
N ALA A 382 -23.39 6.44 -9.24
CA ALA A 382 -22.68 5.59 -8.29
C ALA A 382 -23.30 4.19 -8.31
N CYS A 383 -22.52 3.16 -8.60
CA CYS A 383 -23.00 1.79 -8.72
C CYS A 383 -22.00 0.78 -8.13
N VAL A 384 -22.52 -0.23 -7.44
CA VAL A 384 -21.76 -1.39 -6.98
C VAL A 384 -22.43 -2.66 -7.51
N ILE A 385 -21.67 -3.49 -8.22
CA ILE A 385 -22.12 -4.81 -8.69
C ILE A 385 -21.23 -5.90 -8.09
N SER A 386 -21.85 -6.87 -7.43
CA SER A 386 -21.22 -8.03 -6.83
C SER A 386 -21.85 -9.30 -7.38
N VAL A 387 -21.03 -10.16 -7.99
CA VAL A 387 -21.47 -11.48 -8.48
C VAL A 387 -20.80 -12.59 -7.69
N LYS A 388 -21.56 -13.65 -7.38
CA LYS A 388 -21.04 -14.89 -6.81
C LYS A 388 -21.03 -15.96 -7.89
N VAL A 389 -19.84 -16.48 -8.17
CA VAL A 389 -19.59 -17.42 -9.27
C VAL A 389 -18.81 -18.62 -8.72
N PRO A 390 -19.27 -19.87 -8.92
CA PRO A 390 -18.57 -21.05 -8.40
C PRO A 390 -17.14 -21.21 -8.95
N GLU A 391 -16.95 -21.03 -10.25
CA GLU A 391 -15.66 -21.21 -10.94
C GLU A 391 -15.34 -20.00 -11.84
N PRO A 392 -14.97 -18.84 -11.26
CA PRO A 392 -14.71 -17.63 -12.03
C PRO A 392 -13.42 -17.74 -12.85
N LYS A 393 -13.45 -17.20 -14.08
CA LYS A 393 -12.27 -17.09 -14.96
C LYS A 393 -11.85 -15.63 -15.10
N PHE A 394 -10.58 -15.36 -14.83
CA PHE A 394 -9.97 -14.04 -14.93
C PHE A 394 -8.90 -13.98 -16.03
N SER A 395 -8.62 -12.77 -16.54
CA SER A 395 -7.58 -12.57 -17.56
C SER A 395 -6.14 -12.75 -17.06
N SER A 396 -5.93 -12.61 -15.75
CA SER A 396 -4.61 -12.57 -15.10
C SER A 396 -4.69 -13.02 -13.64
N GLN A 397 -3.54 -13.29 -13.02
CA GLN A 397 -3.42 -13.60 -11.59
C GLN A 397 -3.87 -12.44 -10.69
N THR A 398 -3.72 -11.20 -11.14
CA THR A 398 -4.21 -10.00 -10.44
C THR A 398 -5.73 -9.90 -10.40
N LYS A 399 -6.43 -10.75 -11.17
CA LYS A 399 -7.90 -10.85 -11.23
C LYS A 399 -8.59 -9.52 -11.59
N ASP A 400 -7.92 -8.66 -12.37
CA ASP A 400 -8.40 -7.32 -12.73
C ASP A 400 -9.61 -7.31 -13.66
N LYS A 401 -9.82 -8.38 -14.45
CA LYS A 401 -10.91 -8.49 -15.41
C LYS A 401 -11.56 -9.87 -15.42
N LEU A 402 -12.89 -9.90 -15.28
CA LEU A 402 -13.69 -11.12 -15.40
C LEU A 402 -13.94 -11.45 -16.88
N VAL A 403 -13.59 -12.67 -17.29
CA VAL A 403 -13.75 -13.17 -18.68
C VAL A 403 -14.75 -14.32 -18.81
N SER A 404 -15.36 -14.76 -17.70
CA SER A 404 -16.47 -15.73 -17.68
C SER A 404 -17.68 -15.25 -18.49
N SER A 405 -17.87 -15.79 -19.69
CA SER A 405 -18.96 -15.43 -20.62
C SER A 405 -20.34 -15.75 -20.06
N GLU A 406 -20.44 -16.82 -19.28
CA GLU A 406 -21.65 -17.37 -18.66
C GLU A 406 -22.30 -16.40 -17.64
N VAL A 407 -21.56 -15.38 -17.19
CA VAL A 407 -22.03 -14.38 -16.21
C VAL A 407 -22.90 -13.30 -16.87
N ARG A 408 -22.69 -13.00 -18.15
CA ARG A 408 -23.32 -11.84 -18.82
C ARG A 408 -24.85 -11.95 -18.86
N GLY A 409 -25.38 -13.07 -19.34
CA GLY A 409 -26.83 -13.29 -19.48
C GLY A 409 -27.58 -13.17 -18.14
N PRO A 410 -27.17 -13.92 -17.10
CA PRO A 410 -27.72 -13.80 -15.75
C PRO A 410 -27.77 -12.38 -15.19
N VAL A 411 -26.68 -11.60 -15.34
CA VAL A 411 -26.65 -10.18 -14.91
C VAL A 411 -27.62 -9.34 -15.72
N GLU A 412 -27.63 -9.47 -17.06
CA GLU A 412 -28.55 -8.71 -17.93
C GLU A 412 -30.02 -8.95 -17.59
N ASP A 413 -30.38 -10.19 -17.28
CA ASP A 413 -31.74 -10.61 -16.94
C ASP A 413 -32.18 -10.06 -15.57
N VAL A 414 -31.34 -10.23 -14.54
CA VAL A 414 -31.65 -9.77 -13.18
C VAL A 414 -31.80 -8.25 -13.16
N VAL A 415 -30.81 -7.54 -13.70
CA VAL A 415 -30.83 -6.06 -13.76
C VAL A 415 -31.99 -5.58 -14.64
N GLY A 416 -32.16 -6.17 -15.83
CA GLY A 416 -33.15 -5.73 -16.80
C GLY A 416 -34.58 -5.79 -16.25
N LYS A 417 -34.92 -6.91 -15.60
CA LYS A 417 -36.24 -7.09 -14.98
C LYS A 417 -36.44 -6.11 -13.82
N THR A 418 -35.53 -6.14 -12.84
CA THR A 418 -35.69 -5.37 -11.59
C THR A 418 -35.62 -3.86 -11.82
N LEU A 419 -34.79 -3.39 -12.75
CA LEU A 419 -34.73 -1.97 -13.11
C LEU A 419 -36.00 -1.50 -13.82
N THR A 420 -36.61 -2.36 -14.65
CA THR A 420 -37.91 -2.05 -15.26
C THR A 420 -38.99 -1.88 -14.20
N ASP A 421 -39.07 -2.83 -13.25
CA ASP A 421 -40.02 -2.79 -12.14
C ASP A 421 -39.80 -1.52 -11.29
N PHE A 422 -38.55 -1.19 -10.95
CA PHE A 422 -38.20 0.00 -10.17
C PHE A 422 -38.66 1.31 -10.82
N LEU A 423 -38.43 1.49 -12.13
CA LEU A 423 -38.82 2.71 -12.85
C LEU A 423 -40.34 2.88 -12.96
N LEU A 424 -41.07 1.77 -12.99
CA LEU A 424 -42.54 1.76 -13.02
C LEU A 424 -43.15 2.01 -11.62
N GLU A 425 -42.55 1.43 -10.58
CA GLU A 425 -43.00 1.58 -9.20
C GLU A 425 -42.66 2.95 -8.60
N ASN A 426 -41.55 3.58 -9.05
CA ASN A 426 -41.04 4.85 -8.51
C ASN A 426 -41.05 5.96 -9.57
N PRO A 427 -42.22 6.47 -10.01
CA PRO A 427 -42.32 7.42 -11.12
C PRO A 427 -41.70 8.80 -10.83
N ILE A 428 -41.59 9.20 -9.55
CA ILE A 428 -40.92 10.46 -9.17
C ILE A 428 -39.42 10.33 -9.39
N ASP A 429 -38.82 9.26 -8.86
CA ASP A 429 -37.38 8.99 -9.01
C ASP A 429 -37.01 8.74 -10.48
N ALA A 430 -37.83 7.99 -11.21
CA ALA A 430 -37.62 7.77 -12.64
C ALA A 430 -37.59 9.07 -13.45
N LYS A 431 -38.48 10.04 -13.13
CA LYS A 431 -38.47 11.36 -13.78
C LYS A 431 -37.23 12.18 -13.43
N ILE A 432 -36.75 12.11 -12.18
CA ILE A 432 -35.53 12.81 -11.75
C ILE A 432 -34.32 12.24 -12.48
N ILE A 433 -34.18 10.92 -12.50
CA ILE A 433 -33.08 10.20 -13.17
C ILE A 433 -33.07 10.54 -14.66
N VAL A 434 -34.20 10.34 -15.35
CA VAL A 434 -34.29 10.64 -16.79
C VAL A 434 -34.08 12.12 -17.09
N GLY A 435 -34.56 13.02 -16.22
CA GLY A 435 -34.30 14.45 -16.34
C GLY A 435 -32.81 14.78 -16.34
N LYS A 436 -32.05 14.21 -15.39
CA LYS A 436 -30.59 14.33 -15.32
C LYS A 436 -29.91 13.81 -16.58
N ILE A 437 -30.33 12.65 -17.10
CA ILE A 437 -29.78 12.06 -18.34
C ILE A 437 -30.04 12.97 -19.55
N VAL A 438 -31.24 13.53 -19.66
CA VAL A 438 -31.59 14.48 -20.73
C VAL A 438 -30.77 15.77 -20.62
N ASP A 439 -30.55 16.27 -19.40
CA ASP A 439 -29.72 17.45 -19.16
C ASP A 439 -28.25 17.19 -19.50
N ALA A 440 -27.72 16.00 -19.18
CA ALA A 440 -26.39 15.55 -19.58
C ALA A 440 -26.26 15.52 -21.12
N ALA A 441 -27.22 14.90 -21.82
CA ALA A 441 -27.24 14.86 -23.29
C ALA A 441 -27.32 16.26 -23.92
N ARG A 442 -28.08 17.18 -23.32
CA ARG A 442 -28.14 18.59 -23.75
C ARG A 442 -26.82 19.32 -23.51
N ALA A 443 -26.19 19.10 -22.36
CA ALA A 443 -24.91 19.69 -22.02
C ALA A 443 -23.81 19.19 -22.97
N ARG A 444 -23.79 17.89 -23.28
CA ARG A 444 -22.90 17.29 -24.29
C ARG A 444 -23.07 17.94 -25.66
N GLU A 445 -24.31 18.10 -26.13
CA GLU A 445 -24.59 18.76 -27.41
C GLU A 445 -24.24 20.26 -27.42
N ALA A 446 -24.44 20.96 -26.30
CA ALA A 446 -24.02 22.35 -26.15
C ALA A 446 -22.49 22.48 -26.15
N ALA A 447 -21.79 21.60 -25.42
CA ALA A 447 -20.34 21.52 -25.39
C ALA A 447 -19.78 21.22 -26.79
N ARG A 448 -20.35 20.26 -27.51
CA ARG A 448 -19.99 19.96 -28.91
C ARG A 448 -20.10 21.18 -29.80
N LYS A 449 -21.20 21.95 -29.70
CA LYS A 449 -21.40 23.20 -30.46
C LYS A 449 -20.42 24.30 -30.06
N ALA A 450 -20.18 24.50 -28.77
CA ALA A 450 -19.21 25.48 -28.26
C ALA A 450 -17.78 25.14 -28.71
N ARG A 451 -17.43 23.85 -28.67
CA ARG A 451 -16.17 23.32 -29.21
C ARG A 451 -16.06 23.52 -30.71
N GLU A 452 -17.08 23.19 -31.50
CA GLU A 452 -17.10 23.45 -32.95
C GLU A 452 -16.93 24.94 -33.27
N MET A 453 -17.55 25.85 -32.51
CA MET A 453 -17.35 27.29 -32.65
C MET A 453 -15.92 27.73 -32.30
N THR A 454 -15.33 27.16 -31.25
CA THR A 454 -13.96 27.45 -30.83
C THR A 454 -12.95 26.88 -31.81
N ARG A 455 -13.20 25.69 -32.36
CA ARG A 455 -12.40 25.03 -33.41
C ARG A 455 -12.47 25.83 -34.71
N ARG A 456 -13.65 26.37 -35.07
CA ARG A 456 -13.81 27.28 -36.22
C ARG A 456 -13.10 28.62 -36.03
N LYS A 457 -13.02 29.15 -34.81
CA LYS A 457 -12.18 30.32 -34.50
C LYS A 457 -10.68 29.99 -34.52
N GLY A 458 -10.27 28.83 -34.00
CA GLY A 458 -8.87 28.37 -33.98
C GLY A 458 -8.29 27.97 -35.33
N VAL A 459 -9.12 27.77 -36.36
CA VAL A 459 -8.65 27.61 -37.77
C VAL A 459 -8.13 28.93 -38.34
N LEU A 460 -8.53 30.09 -37.79
CA LEU A 460 -8.07 31.41 -38.22
C LEU A 460 -6.86 31.92 -37.40
N ASP A 461 -6.70 31.49 -36.14
CA ASP A 461 -5.52 31.76 -35.30
C ASP A 461 -4.59 30.53 -35.28
N GLY A 462 -3.68 30.46 -36.26
CA GLY A 462 -2.70 29.38 -36.35
C GLY A 462 -1.84 29.25 -35.08
N LEU A 463 -1.89 28.06 -34.44
CA LEU A 463 -0.78 27.37 -33.78
C LEU A 463 0.21 28.25 -32.97
N GLY A 464 -0.28 29.06 -32.04
CA GLY A 464 0.55 29.67 -31.01
C GLY A 464 0.63 28.80 -29.76
N LEU A 465 1.84 28.41 -29.34
CA LEU A 465 2.08 28.03 -27.94
C LEU A 465 1.66 29.19 -27.02
N PRO A 466 1.24 28.94 -25.78
CA PRO A 466 0.92 30.04 -24.86
C PRO A 466 2.12 30.97 -24.73
N GLY A 467 1.92 32.29 -24.86
CA GLY A 467 3.04 33.26 -24.85
C GLY A 467 3.86 33.27 -23.55
N LYS A 468 3.34 32.68 -22.47
CA LYS A 468 4.00 32.52 -21.16
C LYS A 468 4.87 31.26 -21.09
N LEU A 469 4.63 30.27 -21.96
CA LEU A 469 5.39 29.02 -21.97
C LEU A 469 6.79 29.27 -22.53
N ALA A 470 7.81 29.02 -21.72
CA ALA A 470 9.16 28.85 -22.23
C ALA A 470 9.31 27.38 -22.64
N ASP A 471 9.22 27.06 -23.93
CA ASP A 471 9.30 25.67 -24.40
C ASP A 471 10.73 25.11 -24.40
N CYS A 472 10.87 23.79 -24.58
CA CYS A 472 12.12 23.08 -24.79
C CYS A 472 12.43 22.86 -26.28
N GLN A 473 13.65 22.44 -26.60
CA GLN A 473 14.09 22.19 -27.99
C GLN A 473 13.77 20.77 -28.46
N GLU A 474 13.76 19.82 -27.52
CA GLU A 474 13.42 18.42 -27.74
C GLU A 474 11.94 18.28 -28.09
N LYS A 475 11.65 17.32 -28.98
CA LYS A 475 10.29 17.06 -29.48
C LYS A 475 9.77 15.69 -29.08
N ASP A 476 10.65 14.77 -28.66
CA ASP A 476 10.23 13.48 -28.11
C ASP A 476 9.58 13.68 -26.73
N PRO A 477 8.25 13.46 -26.58
CA PRO A 477 7.56 13.66 -25.32
C PRO A 477 8.12 12.84 -24.16
N ALA A 478 8.75 11.70 -24.44
CA ALA A 478 9.35 10.83 -23.42
C ALA A 478 10.57 11.44 -22.74
N GLN A 479 11.29 12.32 -23.44
CA GLN A 479 12.45 13.03 -22.92
C GLN A 479 12.09 14.43 -22.39
N CYS A 480 10.95 14.98 -22.84
CA CYS A 480 10.53 16.31 -22.49
C CYS A 480 9.85 16.40 -21.11
N GLU A 481 10.16 17.48 -20.40
CA GLU A 481 9.62 17.78 -19.07
C GLU A 481 9.04 19.19 -19.05
N ILE A 482 8.00 19.40 -18.26
CA ILE A 482 7.43 20.72 -18.02
C ILE A 482 7.37 21.01 -16.52
N TYR A 483 7.94 22.15 -16.12
CA TYR A 483 7.86 22.67 -14.77
C TYR A 483 6.73 23.69 -14.69
N ILE A 484 5.72 23.40 -13.87
CA ILE A 484 4.65 24.33 -13.51
C ILE A 484 5.09 25.05 -12.24
N VAL A 485 5.30 26.37 -12.34
CA VAL A 485 5.91 27.18 -11.29
C VAL A 485 4.99 28.30 -10.81
N GLU A 486 5.11 28.63 -9.52
CA GLU A 486 4.36 29.70 -8.89
C GLU A 486 4.93 31.08 -9.25
N GLY A 487 4.17 31.84 -10.03
CA GLY A 487 4.49 33.21 -10.40
C GLY A 487 5.67 33.36 -11.36
N ASP A 488 5.90 34.61 -11.77
CA ASP A 488 6.99 34.94 -12.71
C ASP A 488 8.36 35.01 -12.04
N SER A 489 8.42 35.18 -10.70
CA SER A 489 9.68 35.24 -9.96
C SER A 489 10.39 33.90 -9.99
N ALA A 490 9.74 32.84 -9.46
CA ALA A 490 10.25 31.48 -9.54
C ALA A 490 10.39 31.02 -11.00
N GLY A 491 9.46 31.41 -11.87
CA GLY A 491 9.57 31.14 -13.31
C GLY A 491 10.78 31.79 -13.99
N GLY A 492 11.21 32.97 -13.53
CA GLY A 492 12.43 33.63 -14.00
C GLY A 492 13.68 32.85 -13.64
N SER A 493 13.83 32.46 -12.37
CA SER A 493 14.97 31.66 -11.89
C SER A 493 14.99 30.28 -12.55
N ALA A 494 13.85 29.60 -12.64
CA ALA A 494 13.73 28.30 -13.29
C ALA A 494 14.05 28.38 -14.80
N LYS A 495 13.60 29.43 -15.50
CA LYS A 495 13.92 29.65 -16.90
C LYS A 495 15.42 29.87 -17.15
N GLN A 496 16.12 30.50 -16.21
CA GLN A 496 17.56 30.74 -16.29
C GLN A 496 18.37 29.48 -15.94
N GLY A 497 17.94 28.70 -14.95
CA GLY A 497 18.66 27.51 -14.47
C GLY A 497 18.40 26.22 -15.27
N ARG A 498 17.33 26.15 -16.06
CA ARG A 498 16.94 24.92 -16.78
C ARG A 498 17.93 24.49 -17.86
N ASP A 499 17.88 23.20 -18.18
CA ASP A 499 18.36 22.72 -19.47
C ASP A 499 17.29 22.95 -20.55
N ARG A 500 17.52 23.99 -21.38
CA ARG A 500 16.64 24.36 -22.49
C ARG A 500 16.45 23.25 -23.53
N LYS A 501 17.31 22.23 -23.54
CA LYS A 501 17.20 21.10 -24.47
C LYS A 501 15.88 20.36 -24.22
N PHE A 502 15.56 19.98 -22.99
CA PHE A 502 14.43 19.09 -22.70
C PHE A 502 13.46 19.62 -21.62
N GLN A 503 13.76 20.75 -20.96
CA GLN A 503 12.90 21.29 -19.90
C GLN A 503 12.15 22.55 -20.35
N ALA A 504 10.82 22.49 -20.30
CA ALA A 504 9.90 23.60 -20.48
C ALA A 504 9.49 24.22 -19.13
N ILE A 505 9.24 25.53 -19.09
CA ILE A 505 8.78 26.24 -17.88
C ILE A 505 7.47 26.94 -18.18
N LEU A 506 6.48 26.71 -17.32
CA LEU A 506 5.17 27.35 -17.38
C LEU A 506 4.85 28.07 -16.06
N PRO A 507 5.03 29.40 -16.01
CA PRO A 507 4.63 30.20 -14.84
C PRO A 507 3.12 30.39 -14.79
N LEU A 508 2.54 30.16 -13.61
CA LEU A 508 1.12 30.43 -13.32
C LEU A 508 1.01 31.63 -12.37
N ARG A 509 0.14 32.58 -12.72
CA ARG A 509 -0.14 33.75 -11.86
C ARG A 509 -1.42 33.53 -11.07
N GLY A 510 -1.31 33.68 -9.75
CA GLY A 510 -2.45 33.58 -8.85
C GLY A 510 -2.96 32.16 -8.67
N LYS A 511 -4.02 32.03 -7.88
CA LYS A 511 -4.65 30.74 -7.55
C LYS A 511 -5.47 30.25 -8.73
N ILE A 512 -5.32 28.97 -9.06
CA ILE A 512 -6.09 28.32 -10.13
C ILE A 512 -7.56 28.21 -9.71
N LEU A 513 -8.46 28.26 -10.68
CA LEU A 513 -9.87 28.01 -10.45
C LEU A 513 -10.05 26.61 -9.85
N ASN A 514 -10.74 26.53 -8.71
CA ASN A 514 -11.12 25.25 -8.14
C ASN A 514 -12.13 24.56 -9.07
N VAL A 515 -11.68 23.46 -9.69
CA VAL A 515 -12.48 22.74 -10.68
C VAL A 515 -13.57 21.87 -10.07
N GLU A 516 -13.47 21.54 -8.78
CA GLU A 516 -14.48 20.77 -8.06
C GLU A 516 -15.84 21.50 -8.05
N LYS A 517 -15.79 22.83 -7.92
CA LYS A 517 -16.96 23.71 -7.83
C LYS A 517 -17.44 24.22 -9.19
N ALA A 518 -16.67 23.98 -10.25
CA ALA A 518 -16.82 24.69 -11.52
C ALA A 518 -17.31 23.75 -12.63
N ARG A 519 -18.41 24.14 -13.29
CA ARG A 519 -18.91 23.46 -14.48
C ARG A 519 -17.90 23.53 -15.62
N TYR A 520 -17.93 22.54 -16.52
CA TYR A 520 -17.03 22.41 -17.66
C TYR A 520 -16.94 23.70 -18.53
N GLU A 521 -18.06 24.38 -18.78
CA GLU A 521 -18.08 25.65 -19.51
C GLU A 521 -17.24 26.75 -18.83
N LYS A 522 -17.28 26.82 -17.49
CA LYS A 522 -16.49 27.77 -16.70
C LYS A 522 -15.01 27.42 -16.72
N LEU A 523 -14.67 26.13 -16.79
CA LEU A 523 -13.28 25.68 -16.96
C LEU A 523 -12.69 26.21 -18.27
N LEU A 524 -13.45 26.13 -19.36
CA LEU A 524 -13.03 26.63 -20.69
C LEU A 524 -12.93 28.16 -20.75
N SER A 525 -13.50 28.90 -19.80
CA SER A 525 -13.35 30.36 -19.72
C SER A 525 -12.11 30.82 -18.94
N SER A 526 -11.44 29.91 -18.22
CA SER A 526 -10.28 30.24 -17.37
C SER A 526 -8.99 30.29 -18.19
N GLU A 527 -8.33 31.45 -18.23
CA GLU A 527 -7.07 31.64 -18.96
C GLU A 527 -5.96 30.70 -18.46
N ALA A 528 -5.85 30.49 -17.14
CA ALA A 528 -4.84 29.61 -16.56
C ALA A 528 -5.04 28.14 -16.98
N ILE A 529 -6.29 27.67 -16.98
CA ILE A 529 -6.64 26.30 -17.40
C ILE A 529 -6.43 26.15 -18.91
N LEU A 530 -6.91 27.10 -19.73
CA LEU A 530 -6.66 27.08 -21.17
C LEU A 530 -5.16 27.03 -21.49
N THR A 531 -4.37 27.85 -20.79
CA THR A 531 -2.90 27.87 -20.94
C THR A 531 -2.28 26.50 -20.63
N LEU A 532 -2.70 25.84 -19.54
CA LEU A 532 -2.25 24.48 -19.20
C LEU A 532 -2.63 23.46 -20.27
N ILE A 533 -3.87 23.49 -20.75
CA ILE A 533 -4.37 22.54 -21.75
C ILE A 533 -3.61 22.70 -23.07
N THR A 534 -3.43 23.94 -23.52
CA THR A 534 -2.67 24.25 -24.73
C THR A 534 -1.19 23.87 -24.58
N ALA A 535 -0.62 24.04 -23.39
CA ALA A 535 0.74 23.60 -23.09
C ALA A 535 0.87 22.07 -23.03
N LEU A 536 -0.11 21.31 -22.54
CA LEU A 536 0.01 19.86 -22.48
C LEU A 536 -0.33 19.16 -23.81
N GLY A 537 -1.20 19.77 -24.62
CA GLY A 537 -1.60 19.26 -25.93
C GLY A 537 -2.62 18.13 -25.90
N THR A 538 -3.04 17.68 -24.71
CA THR A 538 -3.91 16.52 -24.52
C THR A 538 -5.39 16.80 -24.72
N GLY A 539 -5.84 18.05 -24.61
CA GLY A 539 -7.27 18.35 -24.40
C GLY A 539 -7.73 18.03 -22.97
N ILE A 540 -9.03 18.16 -22.67
CA ILE A 540 -9.64 17.87 -21.35
C ILE A 540 -10.99 17.18 -21.47
N GLY A 541 -11.33 16.37 -20.46
CA GLY A 541 -12.61 15.67 -20.35
C GLY A 541 -12.68 14.42 -21.23
N SER A 542 -13.63 13.54 -20.93
CA SER A 542 -13.73 12.18 -21.48
C SER A 542 -13.79 12.09 -23.01
N GLU A 543 -14.32 13.10 -23.69
CA GLU A 543 -14.50 13.06 -25.15
C GLU A 543 -13.30 13.55 -25.97
N ASP A 544 -12.53 14.52 -25.45
CA ASP A 544 -11.44 15.18 -26.18
C ASP A 544 -10.05 14.87 -25.62
N PHE A 545 -9.98 14.41 -24.37
CA PHE A 545 -8.72 14.05 -23.75
C PHE A 545 -8.10 12.88 -24.51
N ASN A 546 -6.90 13.11 -25.02
CA ASN A 546 -6.07 12.08 -25.61
C ASN A 546 -4.65 12.20 -25.05
N VAL A 547 -4.31 11.24 -24.20
CA VAL A 547 -3.00 11.10 -23.58
C VAL A 547 -1.87 10.84 -24.58
N GLU A 548 -2.13 10.24 -25.74
CA GLU A 548 -1.10 10.02 -26.78
C GLU A 548 -0.61 11.34 -27.39
N LYS A 549 -1.38 12.43 -27.26
CA LYS A 549 -0.98 13.78 -27.69
C LYS A 549 -0.21 14.55 -26.63
N LEU A 550 0.07 13.92 -25.48
CA LEU A 550 0.82 14.55 -24.40
C LEU A 550 2.21 14.93 -24.89
N ARG A 551 2.60 16.20 -24.66
CA ARG A 551 3.89 16.73 -25.13
C ARG A 551 5.04 16.56 -24.15
N TYR A 552 4.73 16.32 -22.88
CA TYR A 552 5.71 16.17 -21.81
C TYR A 552 5.31 14.98 -20.93
N HIS A 553 6.09 13.89 -20.96
CA HIS A 553 5.81 12.71 -20.13
C HIS A 553 6.14 12.93 -18.65
N ARG A 554 6.81 14.04 -18.31
CA ARG A 554 7.03 14.47 -16.92
C ARG A 554 6.49 15.88 -16.72
N ILE A 555 5.40 15.97 -15.97
CA ILE A 555 4.78 17.21 -15.54
C ILE A 555 5.17 17.41 -14.07
N ILE A 556 6.02 18.39 -13.80
CA ILE A 556 6.62 18.62 -12.48
C ILE A 556 6.00 19.89 -11.89
N ILE A 557 5.28 19.72 -10.78
CA ILE A 557 4.73 20.83 -9.98
C ILE A 557 5.84 21.31 -9.03
N MET A 558 6.28 22.55 -9.21
CA MET A 558 7.34 23.16 -8.41
C MET A 558 6.81 24.45 -7.77
N THR A 559 6.24 24.30 -6.58
CA THR A 559 5.67 25.38 -5.74
C THR A 559 6.54 25.65 -4.53
N ASP A 560 6.38 26.82 -3.91
CA ASP A 560 7.09 27.16 -2.68
C ASP A 560 6.67 26.25 -1.50
N ALA A 561 7.55 26.15 -0.50
CA ALA A 561 7.35 25.34 0.70
C ALA A 561 6.58 26.11 1.79
N ASP A 562 5.58 26.89 1.37
CA ASP A 562 4.73 27.72 2.22
C ASP A 562 3.24 27.36 2.07
N VAL A 563 2.37 28.11 2.76
CA VAL A 563 0.92 27.87 2.76
C VAL A 563 0.26 28.14 1.40
N ASP A 564 0.76 29.09 0.62
CA ASP A 564 0.20 29.45 -0.69
C ASP A 564 0.62 28.44 -1.77
N GLY A 565 1.88 28.00 -1.75
CA GLY A 565 2.40 26.93 -2.59
C GLY A 565 1.70 25.61 -2.32
N ALA A 566 1.44 25.27 -1.05
CA ALA A 566 0.62 24.11 -0.69
C ALA A 566 -0.81 24.20 -1.24
N HIS A 567 -1.42 25.38 -1.23
CA HIS A 567 -2.76 25.60 -1.78
C HIS A 567 -2.78 25.47 -3.31
N ILE A 568 -1.83 26.07 -4.02
CA ILE A 568 -1.71 25.97 -5.49
C ILE A 568 -1.48 24.52 -5.90
N ARG A 569 -0.61 23.80 -5.18
CA ARG A 569 -0.37 22.37 -5.38
C ARG A 569 -1.67 21.57 -5.24
N THR A 570 -2.46 21.81 -4.20
CA THR A 570 -3.76 21.15 -4.03
C THR A 570 -4.71 21.42 -5.19
N LEU A 571 -4.82 22.67 -5.65
CA LEU A 571 -5.67 23.03 -6.80
C LEU A 571 -5.23 22.35 -8.11
N LEU A 572 -3.93 22.27 -8.36
CA LEU A 572 -3.37 21.56 -9.52
C LEU A 572 -3.65 20.06 -9.45
N LEU A 573 -3.46 19.44 -8.27
CA LEU A 573 -3.76 18.03 -8.07
C LEU A 573 -5.23 17.73 -8.29
N THR A 574 -6.14 18.58 -7.77
CA THR A 574 -7.58 18.47 -8.05
C THR A 574 -7.87 18.59 -9.54
N PHE A 575 -7.22 19.52 -10.25
CA PHE A 575 -7.38 19.67 -11.70
C PHE A 575 -6.97 18.41 -12.46
N PHE A 576 -5.77 17.88 -12.21
CA PHE A 576 -5.30 16.67 -12.89
C PHE A 576 -6.15 15.46 -12.55
N TYR A 577 -6.50 15.28 -11.27
CA TYR A 577 -7.34 14.17 -10.82
C TYR A 577 -8.73 14.18 -11.48
N ARG A 578 -9.37 15.35 -11.59
CA ARG A 578 -10.74 15.46 -12.13
C ARG A 578 -10.80 15.48 -13.65
N GLN A 579 -9.86 16.14 -14.32
CA GLN A 579 -9.96 16.43 -15.76
C GLN A 579 -9.04 15.57 -16.62
N MET A 580 -7.98 15.00 -16.02
CA MET A 580 -6.94 14.24 -16.70
C MET A 580 -6.46 13.03 -15.85
N PRO A 581 -7.37 12.17 -15.34
CA PRO A 581 -7.02 11.10 -14.40
C PRO A 581 -5.96 10.14 -14.96
N GLU A 582 -6.02 9.84 -16.26
CA GLU A 582 -5.03 8.99 -16.93
C GLU A 582 -3.58 9.50 -16.82
N LEU A 583 -3.37 10.82 -16.69
CA LEU A 583 -2.02 11.37 -16.49
C LEU A 583 -1.48 11.01 -15.11
N VAL A 584 -2.35 10.96 -14.11
CA VAL A 584 -1.99 10.55 -12.75
C VAL A 584 -1.77 9.04 -12.71
N GLU A 585 -2.68 8.26 -13.29
CA GLU A 585 -2.60 6.78 -13.35
C GLU A 585 -1.35 6.29 -14.09
N ARG A 586 -1.01 6.89 -15.24
CA ARG A 586 0.22 6.58 -15.97
C ARG A 586 1.48 7.14 -15.32
N GLY A 587 1.33 7.95 -14.26
CA GLY A 587 2.45 8.48 -13.48
C GLY A 587 3.24 9.57 -14.18
N HIS A 588 2.55 10.45 -14.92
CA HIS A 588 3.17 11.60 -15.57
C HIS A 588 3.28 12.81 -14.63
N ILE A 589 2.58 12.82 -13.50
CA ILE A 589 2.56 13.95 -12.54
C ILE A 589 3.57 13.73 -11.41
N TYR A 590 4.42 14.72 -11.19
CA TYR A 590 5.46 14.75 -10.18
C TYR A 590 5.41 16.05 -9.37
N ILE A 591 5.86 16.00 -8.13
CA ILE A 591 6.04 17.15 -7.25
C ILE A 591 7.55 17.28 -6.97
N ALA A 592 8.11 18.47 -7.24
CA ALA A 592 9.51 18.75 -6.93
C ALA A 592 9.75 18.74 -5.42
N GLN A 593 10.89 18.22 -4.98
CA GLN A 593 11.31 18.22 -3.57
C GLN A 593 12.58 19.05 -3.41
N PRO A 594 12.48 20.39 -3.33
CA PRO A 594 13.63 21.24 -3.07
C PRO A 594 14.20 20.99 -1.66
N PRO A 595 15.51 21.21 -1.45
CA PRO A 595 16.13 21.00 -0.14
C PRO A 595 15.64 22.03 0.87
N LEU A 596 15.39 21.60 2.10
CA LEU A 596 15.00 22.49 3.19
C LEU A 596 16.22 23.17 3.83
N TYR A 597 17.36 22.48 3.87
CA TYR A 597 18.58 22.96 4.52
C TYR A 597 19.79 22.96 3.58
N LYS A 598 20.61 23.99 3.72
CA LYS A 598 22.00 24.01 3.27
C LYS A 598 22.90 24.03 4.50
N VAL A 599 23.72 22.99 4.65
CA VAL A 599 24.69 22.87 5.74
C VAL A 599 26.11 23.11 5.23
N LYS A 600 26.92 23.78 6.05
CA LYS A 600 28.31 24.08 5.75
C LYS A 600 29.22 23.70 6.90
N GLN A 601 30.15 22.78 6.65
CA GLN A 601 31.19 22.38 7.59
C GLN A 601 32.56 22.77 7.00
N GLY A 602 33.13 23.88 7.48
CA GLY A 602 34.36 24.43 6.92
C GLY A 602 34.21 24.81 5.43
N LYS A 603 34.87 24.05 4.54
CA LYS A 603 34.80 24.23 3.07
C LYS A 603 33.78 23.33 2.38
N HIS A 604 33.26 22.32 3.07
CA HIS A 604 32.28 21.39 2.50
C HIS A 604 30.86 21.95 2.70
N GLU A 605 30.09 21.99 1.61
CA GLU A 605 28.69 22.39 1.60
C GLU A 605 27.85 21.20 1.13
N GLN A 606 26.69 21.00 1.76
CA GLN A 606 25.76 19.92 1.42
C GLN A 606 24.32 20.40 1.55
N TYR A 607 23.45 19.95 0.66
CA TYR A 607 22.01 20.20 0.70
C TYR A 607 21.29 18.99 1.30
N LEU A 608 20.33 19.24 2.19
CA LEU A 608 19.58 18.22 2.93
C LEU A 608 18.08 18.47 2.77
N LYS A 609 17.31 17.41 2.55
CA LYS A 609 15.88 17.53 2.22
C LYS A 609 15.01 17.91 3.42
N ASP A 610 15.30 17.34 4.58
CA ASP A 610 14.43 17.36 5.76
C ASP A 610 15.24 17.32 7.07
N GLY A 611 14.53 17.27 8.20
CA GLY A 611 15.12 17.14 9.53
C GLY A 611 15.89 15.83 9.71
N THR A 612 15.35 14.71 9.21
CA THR A 612 15.98 13.39 9.33
C THR A 612 17.36 13.33 8.68
N GLU A 613 17.51 13.91 7.48
CA GLU A 613 18.82 14.02 6.83
C GLU A 613 19.77 14.98 7.57
N LEU A 614 19.23 16.03 8.19
CA LEU A 614 19.99 16.92 9.07
C LEU A 614 20.52 16.19 10.30
N ASP A 615 19.70 15.40 10.98
CA ASP A 615 20.09 14.66 12.18
C ASP A 615 21.15 13.60 11.85
N ALA A 616 21.00 12.88 10.73
CA ALA A 616 22.00 11.92 10.25
C ALA A 616 23.33 12.60 9.89
N PHE A 617 23.28 13.78 9.26
CA PHE A 617 24.46 14.58 8.97
C PHE A 617 25.16 15.06 10.26
N LEU A 618 24.37 15.61 11.20
CA LEU A 618 24.87 16.08 12.49
C LEU A 618 25.50 14.95 13.30
N LEU A 619 24.92 13.75 13.29
CA LEU A 619 25.50 12.57 13.94
C LEU A 619 26.88 12.22 13.38
N LYS A 620 27.01 12.19 12.05
CA LYS A 620 28.31 11.91 11.40
C LYS A 620 29.36 12.94 11.80
N VAL A 621 28.96 14.21 11.86
CA VAL A 621 29.81 15.29 12.34
C VAL A 621 30.13 15.15 13.83
N ALA A 622 29.17 14.72 14.65
CA ALA A 622 29.30 14.52 16.09
C ALA A 622 30.29 13.41 16.45
N LEU A 623 30.30 12.32 15.69
CA LEU A 623 31.19 11.18 15.90
C LEU A 623 32.61 11.40 15.34
N GLN A 624 32.80 12.40 14.47
CA GLN A 624 34.13 12.74 13.97
C GLN A 624 35.04 13.22 15.11
N ASP A 625 36.17 12.53 15.28
CA ASP A 625 37.17 12.75 16.33
C ASP A 625 36.58 12.68 17.76
N ALA A 626 35.51 11.90 17.94
CA ALA A 626 34.85 11.69 19.23
C ALA A 626 35.46 10.52 20.00
N GLN A 627 35.53 10.69 21.33
CA GLN A 627 35.99 9.68 22.26
C GLN A 627 35.15 9.74 23.53
N LEU A 628 34.79 8.58 24.08
CA LEU A 628 34.14 8.47 25.38
C LEU A 628 35.00 7.61 26.29
N ASP A 629 35.59 8.23 27.32
CA ASP A 629 36.16 7.51 28.45
C ASP A 629 35.03 7.12 29.40
N THR A 630 34.82 5.82 29.55
CA THR A 630 33.79 5.21 30.40
C THR A 630 34.06 5.40 31.89
N GLY A 631 35.27 5.80 32.31
CA GLY A 631 35.62 6.00 33.72
C GLY A 631 35.69 4.72 34.55
N LEU A 632 35.73 3.54 33.90
CA LEU A 632 35.77 2.22 34.55
C LEU A 632 37.19 1.68 34.83
N GLY A 633 38.23 2.38 34.39
CA GLY A 633 39.63 2.08 34.76
C GLY A 633 40.24 0.83 34.12
N THR A 634 39.61 0.23 33.10
CA THR A 634 40.13 -0.92 32.32
C THR A 634 40.81 -0.48 31.01
N VAL A 635 41.58 -1.35 30.36
CA VAL A 635 42.31 -1.05 29.09
C VAL A 635 41.36 -0.75 27.92
N GLU A 636 40.11 -1.21 27.98
CA GLU A 636 39.02 -0.92 27.03
C GLU A 636 38.13 0.26 27.48
N SER A 637 38.62 1.11 28.41
CA SER A 637 37.82 2.21 28.97
C SER A 637 37.48 3.34 27.99
N VAL A 638 38.20 3.48 26.87
CA VAL A 638 37.99 4.56 25.90
C VAL A 638 37.34 4.04 24.62
N LEU A 639 36.08 4.40 24.41
CA LEU A 639 35.27 4.08 23.23
C LEU A 639 35.52 5.12 22.14
N LYS A 640 35.90 4.67 20.94
CA LYS A 640 36.19 5.52 19.77
C LYS A 640 35.97 4.77 18.46
N GLY A 641 35.91 5.49 17.35
CA GLY A 641 35.75 4.89 16.01
C GLY A 641 34.52 3.99 15.90
N ASP A 642 34.65 2.86 15.22
CA ASP A 642 33.55 1.92 14.90
C ASP A 642 32.79 1.44 16.14
N THR A 643 33.46 1.28 17.29
CA THR A 643 32.81 0.87 18.55
C THR A 643 31.86 1.95 19.07
N LEU A 644 32.30 3.21 19.07
CA LEU A 644 31.46 4.34 19.48
C LEU A 644 30.32 4.56 18.46
N GLU A 645 30.59 4.34 17.17
CA GLU A 645 29.57 4.43 16.12
C GLU A 645 28.48 3.37 16.30
N SER A 646 28.84 2.11 16.56
CA SER A 646 27.88 1.02 16.80
C SER A 646 26.99 1.32 18.02
N LEU A 647 27.59 1.80 19.11
CA LEU A 647 26.85 2.22 20.32
C LEU A 647 25.95 3.43 20.06
N ALA A 648 26.43 4.43 19.31
CA ALA A 648 25.61 5.58 18.93
C ALA A 648 24.41 5.15 18.06
N ARG A 649 24.58 4.20 17.14
CA ARG A 649 23.48 3.63 16.34
C ARG A 649 22.45 2.91 17.22
N ALA A 650 22.90 2.08 18.16
CA ALA A 650 22.01 1.39 19.10
C ALA A 650 21.23 2.38 19.98
N TYR A 651 21.90 3.44 20.46
CA TYR A 651 21.27 4.52 21.22
C TYR A 651 20.21 5.27 20.41
N LEU A 652 20.54 5.66 19.17
CA LEU A 652 19.59 6.35 18.30
C LEU A 652 18.40 5.48 17.92
N LEU A 653 18.60 4.18 17.72
CA LEU A 653 17.48 3.27 17.48
C LEU A 653 16.50 3.30 18.66
N ALA A 654 17.01 3.22 19.89
CA ALA A 654 16.18 3.29 21.09
C ALA A 654 15.51 4.67 21.27
N GLU A 655 16.23 5.78 21.07
CA GLU A 655 15.63 7.12 21.15
C GLU A 655 14.58 7.34 20.05
N ASN A 656 14.78 6.86 18.82
CA ASN A 656 13.77 6.94 17.77
C ASN A 656 12.49 6.16 18.14
N VAL A 657 12.63 4.99 18.78
CA VAL A 657 11.49 4.23 19.31
C VAL A 657 10.79 5.03 20.42
N ILE A 658 11.54 5.60 21.36
CA ILE A 658 10.99 6.45 22.43
C ILE A 658 10.26 7.65 21.83
N ASP A 659 10.87 8.34 20.88
CA ASP A 659 10.35 9.57 20.30
C ASP A 659 9.08 9.35 19.48
N ARG A 660 9.00 8.20 18.79
CA ARG A 660 7.80 7.78 18.07
C ARG A 660 6.67 7.41 19.04
N LEU A 661 6.98 6.65 20.09
CA LEU A 661 5.97 6.07 20.98
C LEU A 661 5.53 7.01 22.11
N GLN A 662 6.31 8.04 22.48
CA GLN A 662 5.99 8.98 23.58
C GLN A 662 4.66 9.73 23.42
N ASN A 663 4.13 9.82 22.18
CA ASN A 663 2.84 10.45 21.91
C ASN A 663 1.68 9.68 22.59
N TRP A 664 1.77 8.35 22.59
CA TRP A 664 0.70 7.43 23.01
C TRP A 664 1.08 6.53 24.20
N MET A 665 2.38 6.32 24.42
CA MET A 665 2.94 5.55 25.53
C MET A 665 3.68 6.45 26.53
N ASP A 666 3.78 6.00 27.77
CA ASP A 666 4.46 6.75 28.81
C ASP A 666 5.97 6.84 28.55
N VAL A 667 6.49 8.06 28.42
CA VAL A 667 7.91 8.30 28.09
C VAL A 667 8.86 7.80 29.16
N GLU A 668 8.51 7.92 30.45
CA GLU A 668 9.35 7.39 31.54
C GLU A 668 9.34 5.86 31.55
N ALA A 669 8.23 5.21 31.19
CA ALA A 669 8.18 3.76 31.06
C ALA A 669 9.08 3.26 29.93
N LEU A 670 9.02 3.89 28.75
CA LEU A 670 9.90 3.55 27.62
C LEU A 670 11.37 3.74 27.98
N ARG A 671 11.70 4.83 28.70
CA ARG A 671 13.05 5.08 29.20
C ARG A 671 13.49 4.07 30.25
N ALA A 672 12.61 3.67 31.16
CA ALA A 672 12.92 2.64 32.15
C ALA A 672 13.35 1.34 31.45
N MET A 673 12.63 0.93 30.40
CA MET A 673 13.00 -0.23 29.56
C MET A 673 14.36 -0.03 28.90
N ALA A 674 14.60 1.12 28.28
CA ALA A 674 15.88 1.48 27.65
C ALA A 674 17.06 1.58 28.64
N THR A 675 16.80 1.67 29.94
CA THR A 675 17.82 1.66 31.01
C THR A 675 17.99 0.28 31.67
N GLY A 676 17.27 -0.74 31.19
CA GLY A 676 17.44 -2.13 31.59
C GLY A 676 16.39 -2.68 32.56
N LEU A 677 15.19 -2.09 32.59
CA LEU A 677 14.01 -2.73 33.18
C LEU A 677 13.41 -3.72 32.18
N GLU A 678 13.42 -5.01 32.52
CA GLU A 678 12.78 -6.05 31.73
C GLU A 678 11.35 -6.32 32.24
N LEU A 679 10.40 -6.34 31.31
CA LEU A 679 8.99 -6.65 31.52
C LEU A 679 8.65 -8.01 30.90
N LYS A 680 7.69 -8.71 31.52
CA LYS A 680 7.14 -9.98 31.05
C LYS A 680 5.61 -9.96 31.19
N LEU A 681 4.90 -10.32 30.12
CA LEU A 681 3.43 -10.27 30.07
C LEU A 681 2.80 -11.56 29.51
N ASP A 682 3.52 -12.68 29.51
CA ASP A 682 3.00 -13.94 28.97
C ASP A 682 1.89 -14.53 29.85
N THR A 683 1.97 -14.29 31.16
CA THR A 683 0.97 -14.73 32.14
C THR A 683 0.48 -13.57 33.02
N PRO A 684 -0.74 -13.65 33.58
CA PRO A 684 -1.23 -12.63 34.52
C PRO A 684 -0.32 -12.42 35.73
N ALA A 685 0.32 -13.49 36.23
CA ALA A 685 1.25 -13.41 37.36
C ALA A 685 2.54 -12.65 37.00
N GLU A 686 3.09 -12.88 35.81
CA GLU A 686 4.23 -12.12 35.31
C GLU A 686 3.88 -10.65 35.05
N ALA A 687 2.64 -10.39 34.60
CA ALA A 687 2.14 -9.04 34.41
C ALA A 687 2.03 -8.26 35.72
N GLU A 688 1.52 -8.87 36.79
CA GLU A 688 1.48 -8.26 38.12
C GLU A 688 2.90 -7.94 38.64
N ALA A 689 3.85 -8.85 38.47
CA ALA A 689 5.24 -8.62 38.84
C ALA A 689 5.87 -7.47 38.04
N SER A 690 5.62 -7.42 36.73
CA SER A 690 6.09 -6.36 35.83
C SER A 690 5.45 -5.01 36.16
N ALA A 691 4.17 -4.98 36.51
CA ALA A 691 3.47 -3.77 36.96
C ALA A 691 4.11 -3.19 38.22
N ALA A 692 4.44 -4.03 39.19
CA ALA A 692 5.10 -3.61 40.44
C ALA A 692 6.51 -3.06 40.18
N ALA A 693 7.30 -3.74 39.34
CA ALA A 693 8.64 -3.28 38.97
C ALA A 693 8.61 -1.95 38.21
N LEU A 694 7.68 -1.80 37.25
CA LEU A 694 7.49 -0.57 36.51
C LEU A 694 7.02 0.58 37.42
N LYS A 695 6.06 0.33 38.31
CA LYS A 695 5.60 1.33 39.29
C LYS A 695 6.74 1.86 40.16
N ALA A 696 7.67 0.99 40.56
CA ALA A 696 8.83 1.39 41.36
C ALA A 696 9.84 2.26 40.59
N ALA A 697 9.86 2.15 39.26
CA ALA A 697 10.75 2.91 38.38
C ALA A 697 10.17 4.27 37.94
N LEU A 698 8.86 4.46 38.04
CA LEU A 698 8.16 5.68 37.57
C LEU A 698 7.88 6.66 38.71
N HIS A 699 7.95 7.96 38.39
CA HIS A 699 7.56 9.03 39.33
C HIS A 699 6.09 9.40 39.13
N ASP A 700 5.29 9.57 40.19
CA ASP A 700 3.88 10.03 40.10
C ASP A 700 3.00 9.31 39.06
N ALA A 701 3.20 8.00 38.89
CA ALA A 701 2.41 7.16 37.99
C ALA A 701 1.65 6.07 38.75
N GLU A 702 0.42 5.81 38.32
CA GLU A 702 -0.33 4.62 38.70
C GLU A 702 -0.10 3.53 37.64
N VAL A 703 0.32 2.34 38.06
CA VAL A 703 0.50 1.20 37.16
C VAL A 703 -0.37 0.04 37.64
N SER A 704 -1.16 -0.54 36.75
CA SER A 704 -1.97 -1.74 36.98
C SER A 704 -1.72 -2.79 35.87
N ALA A 705 -1.78 -4.06 36.25
CA ALA A 705 -1.90 -5.16 35.30
C ALA A 705 -3.39 -5.45 35.08
N GLU A 706 -3.80 -5.52 33.82
CA GLU A 706 -5.17 -5.81 33.39
C GLU A 706 -5.12 -6.87 32.28
N THR A 707 -6.25 -7.52 31.98
CA THR A 707 -6.34 -8.50 30.89
C THR A 707 -7.32 -8.01 29.85
N ASP A 708 -6.92 -8.05 28.57
CA ASP A 708 -7.82 -7.75 27.47
C ASP A 708 -8.83 -8.88 27.31
N ALA A 709 -10.10 -8.59 27.61
CA ALA A 709 -11.19 -9.56 27.57
C ALA A 709 -11.47 -10.14 26.17
N ARG A 710 -10.97 -9.52 25.09
CA ARG A 710 -11.09 -10.05 23.71
C ARG A 710 -9.92 -10.96 23.38
N LEU A 711 -8.70 -10.54 23.71
CA LEU A 711 -7.47 -11.22 23.30
C LEU A 711 -7.02 -12.31 24.29
N ASP A 712 -7.51 -12.27 25.52
CA ASP A 712 -7.01 -13.04 26.68
C ASP A 712 -5.52 -12.81 26.94
N LYS A 713 -5.04 -11.62 26.61
CA LYS A 713 -3.64 -11.21 26.81
C LYS A 713 -3.55 -10.19 27.95
N PRO A 714 -2.60 -10.36 28.88
CA PRO A 714 -2.28 -9.34 29.86
C PRO A 714 -1.72 -8.07 29.20
N TYR A 715 -1.98 -6.92 29.82
CA TYR A 715 -1.36 -5.64 29.47
C TYR A 715 -1.13 -4.81 30.74
N LEU A 716 -0.19 -3.87 30.67
CA LEU A 716 0.03 -2.89 31.73
C LEU A 716 -0.63 -1.57 31.36
N ARG A 717 -1.37 -1.00 32.29
CA ARG A 717 -1.92 0.35 32.17
C ARG A 717 -1.10 1.30 33.03
N VAL A 718 -0.61 2.37 32.44
CA VAL A 718 0.13 3.44 33.12
C VAL A 718 -0.73 4.71 33.09
N GLY A 719 -1.14 5.21 34.25
CA GLY A 719 -1.97 6.41 34.41
C GLY A 719 -1.20 7.55 35.06
N ARG A 720 -1.31 8.75 34.49
CA ARG A 720 -0.76 10.00 35.04
C ARG A 720 -1.81 11.09 35.12
N ARG A 721 -1.73 11.93 36.16
CA ARG A 721 -2.55 13.15 36.25
C ARG A 721 -1.87 14.29 35.50
N HIS A 722 -2.56 14.84 34.50
CA HIS A 722 -2.12 15.98 33.71
C HIS A 722 -3.22 17.04 33.67
N HIS A 723 -2.97 18.22 34.28
CA HIS A 723 -3.94 19.32 34.40
C HIS A 723 -5.34 18.91 34.91
N GLY A 724 -5.40 17.96 35.86
CA GLY A 724 -6.66 17.47 36.42
C GLY A 724 -7.32 16.31 35.67
N ASN A 725 -6.86 15.99 34.45
CA ASN A 725 -7.29 14.81 33.68
C ASN A 725 -6.32 13.65 33.90
N VAL A 726 -6.81 12.41 33.83
CA VAL A 726 -5.95 11.21 33.84
C VAL A 726 -5.62 10.85 32.39
N LYS A 727 -4.35 10.98 32.00
CA LYS A 727 -3.82 10.41 30.76
C LYS A 727 -3.38 8.98 31.07
N ALA A 728 -3.94 8.01 30.36
CA ALA A 728 -3.55 6.61 30.49
C ALA A 728 -2.91 6.12 29.18
N SER A 729 -1.86 5.31 29.31
CA SER A 729 -1.23 4.58 28.21
C SER A 729 -1.17 3.08 28.52
N VAL A 730 -1.05 2.26 27.49
CA VAL A 730 -1.04 0.80 27.59
C VAL A 730 0.27 0.24 27.05
N ILE A 731 0.82 -0.77 27.74
CA ILE A 731 1.92 -1.63 27.26
C ILE A 731 1.32 -3.03 27.10
N SER A 732 1.16 -3.49 25.87
CA SER A 732 0.56 -4.79 25.56
C SER A 732 1.58 -5.93 25.62
N ALA A 733 1.10 -7.17 25.77
CA ALA A 733 1.96 -8.35 25.63
C ALA A 733 2.61 -8.44 24.24
N ASP A 734 1.90 -8.01 23.18
CA ASP A 734 2.45 -8.03 21.82
C ASP A 734 3.62 -7.06 21.64
N PHE A 735 3.58 -5.90 22.29
CA PHE A 735 4.70 -4.95 22.29
C PHE A 735 5.98 -5.59 22.86
N ILE A 736 5.89 -6.35 23.95
CA ILE A 736 7.06 -7.00 24.59
C ILE A 736 7.76 -8.00 23.68
N HIS A 737 7.01 -8.64 22.78
CA HIS A 737 7.56 -9.57 21.80
C HIS A 737 7.87 -8.91 20.46
N GLY A 738 7.67 -7.60 20.34
CA GLY A 738 7.91 -6.81 19.14
C GLY A 738 9.34 -6.30 19.03
N ALA A 739 9.72 -5.90 17.82
CA ALA A 739 11.08 -5.40 17.55
C ALA A 739 11.39 -4.08 18.30
N ASP A 740 10.38 -3.25 18.56
CA ASP A 740 10.52 -2.00 19.30
C ASP A 740 10.96 -2.25 20.74
N TYR A 741 10.31 -3.17 21.45
CA TYR A 741 10.72 -3.53 22.80
C TYR A 741 12.11 -4.18 22.80
N GLU A 742 12.43 -5.03 21.83
CA GLU A 742 13.77 -5.61 21.73
C GLU A 742 14.85 -4.54 21.52
N ALA A 743 14.59 -3.49 20.74
CA ALA A 743 15.51 -2.36 20.61
C ALA A 743 15.75 -1.63 21.95
N LEU A 744 14.69 -1.41 22.73
CA LEU A 744 14.80 -0.84 24.09
C LEU A 744 15.54 -1.78 25.04
N ALA A 745 15.22 -3.08 25.01
CA ALA A 745 15.83 -4.08 25.88
C ALA A 745 17.32 -4.27 25.56
N VAL A 746 17.71 -4.28 24.28
CA VAL A 746 19.11 -4.28 23.84
C VAL A 746 19.82 -3.05 24.37
N ALA A 747 19.25 -1.84 24.19
CA ALA A 747 19.84 -0.62 24.73
C ALA A 747 20.02 -0.70 26.26
N GLY A 748 19.01 -1.21 26.97
CA GLY A 748 19.05 -1.45 28.41
C GLY A 748 20.17 -2.41 28.81
N ARG A 749 20.36 -3.52 28.09
CA ARG A 749 21.47 -4.47 28.33
C ARG A 749 22.84 -3.88 27.98
N THR A 750 22.92 -3.08 26.93
CA THR A 750 24.18 -2.51 26.41
C THR A 750 24.70 -1.34 27.24
N PHE A 751 23.83 -0.41 27.64
CA PHE A 751 24.25 0.83 28.31
C PHE A 751 24.29 0.71 29.83
N LYS A 752 23.63 -0.29 30.42
CA LYS A 752 23.62 -0.50 31.86
C LYS A 752 25.03 -0.81 32.37
N GLY A 753 25.56 0.10 33.19
CA GLY A 753 26.91 -0.02 33.74
C GLY A 753 28.05 0.27 32.75
N LEU A 754 27.73 0.74 31.53
CA LEU A 754 28.74 1.11 30.53
C LEU A 754 29.51 2.38 30.90
N VAL A 755 28.84 3.31 31.59
CA VAL A 755 29.38 4.63 31.95
C VAL A 755 29.47 4.73 33.47
N GLY A 756 30.68 4.93 33.98
CA GLY A 756 30.97 5.12 35.40
C GLY A 756 30.90 6.59 35.82
N ALA A 757 30.98 6.85 37.13
CA ALA A 757 30.82 8.19 37.71
C ALA A 757 31.88 9.21 37.26
N ASN A 758 33.03 8.76 36.76
CA ASN A 758 34.13 9.59 36.29
C ASN A 758 34.23 9.64 34.76
N ALA A 759 33.17 9.31 34.04
CA ALA A 759 33.19 9.28 32.59
C ALA A 759 33.34 10.68 31.98
N VAL A 760 34.09 10.74 30.88
CA VAL A 760 34.41 11.97 30.15
C VAL A 760 34.24 11.74 28.66
N VAL A 761 33.39 12.56 28.04
CA VAL A 761 33.27 12.62 26.58
C VAL A 761 34.19 13.72 26.05
N ALA A 762 34.85 13.47 24.92
CA ALA A 762 35.72 14.43 24.26
C ALA A 762 35.53 14.42 22.74
N ARG A 763 35.78 15.58 22.11
CA ARG A 763 35.73 15.74 20.65
C ARG A 763 36.82 16.69 20.16
N GLY A 764 37.48 16.31 19.08
CA GLY A 764 38.52 17.10 18.41
C GLY A 764 39.94 16.78 18.86
N GLU A 765 40.92 17.31 18.12
CA GLU A 765 42.36 17.05 18.33
C GLU A 765 43.14 18.30 18.76
N GLY A 766 44.23 18.08 19.50
CA GLY A 766 45.17 19.13 19.93
C GLY A 766 44.49 20.27 20.70
N ASP A 767 44.85 21.52 20.37
CA ASP A 767 44.32 22.73 21.02
C ASP A 767 42.82 22.97 20.83
N LYS A 768 42.17 22.20 19.94
CA LYS A 768 40.72 22.28 19.67
C LYS A 768 39.92 21.18 20.38
N ARG A 769 40.59 20.28 21.11
CA ARG A 769 39.92 19.22 21.88
C ARG A 769 39.10 19.84 23.00
N LYS A 770 37.80 19.55 23.01
CA LYS A 770 36.91 19.88 24.11
C LYS A 770 36.51 18.60 24.83
N GLU A 771 36.24 18.70 26.12
CA GLU A 771 35.80 17.57 26.93
C GLU A 771 34.75 17.98 27.96
N GLN A 772 33.89 17.05 28.35
CA GLN A 772 32.88 17.24 29.39
C GLN A 772 32.69 15.96 30.20
N SER A 773 32.54 16.08 31.51
CA SER A 773 32.12 14.96 32.36
C SER A 773 30.65 14.64 32.13
N VAL A 774 30.33 13.35 32.05
CA VAL A 774 28.99 12.84 31.72
C VAL A 774 28.57 11.76 32.71
N ALA A 775 27.28 11.73 33.03
CA ALA A 775 26.72 10.76 33.98
C ALA A 775 26.30 9.45 33.29
N ASP A 776 25.93 9.52 32.01
CA ASP A 776 25.44 8.40 31.21
C ASP A 776 25.78 8.59 29.73
N PHE A 777 25.50 7.56 28.92
CA PHE A 777 25.76 7.59 27.48
C PHE A 777 24.88 8.63 26.76
N ARG A 778 23.67 8.88 27.28
CA ARG A 778 22.75 9.91 26.77
C ARG A 778 23.32 11.31 26.88
N GLY A 779 23.89 11.65 28.04
CA GLY A 779 24.61 12.90 28.27
C GLY A 779 25.80 13.06 27.34
N ALA A 780 26.54 11.98 27.09
CA ALA A 780 27.64 11.97 26.11
C ALA A 780 27.14 12.30 24.69
N MET A 781 26.09 11.63 24.24
CA MET A 781 25.51 11.86 22.91
C MET A 781 24.92 13.27 22.77
N ALA A 782 24.19 13.76 23.77
CA ALA A 782 23.63 15.11 23.77
C ALA A 782 24.73 16.17 23.63
N TRP A 783 25.84 16.02 24.36
CA TRP A 783 26.97 16.93 24.24
C TRP A 783 27.66 16.84 22.87
N LEU A 784 27.88 15.64 22.33
CA LEU A 784 28.47 15.44 21.01
C LEU A 784 27.63 16.09 19.90
N MET A 785 26.31 15.90 19.94
CA MET A 785 25.36 16.53 19.01
C MET A 785 25.40 18.05 19.12
N GLN A 786 25.41 18.61 20.34
CA GLN A 786 25.54 20.05 20.54
C GLN A 786 26.86 20.62 20.00
N GLN A 787 27.98 19.89 20.15
CA GLN A 787 29.24 20.32 19.53
C GLN A 787 29.17 20.24 18.00
N ALA A 788 28.42 19.29 17.43
CA ALA A 788 28.24 19.19 15.98
C ALA A 788 27.44 20.37 15.43
N GLU A 789 26.33 20.73 16.07
CA GLU A 789 25.52 21.89 15.68
C GLU A 789 26.34 23.19 15.68
N ASN A 790 27.13 23.42 16.72
CA ASN A 790 27.99 24.61 16.81
C ASN A 790 29.09 24.65 15.74
N ALA A 791 29.48 23.50 15.20
CA ALA A 791 30.52 23.39 14.16
C ALA A 791 29.98 23.54 12.73
N VAL A 792 28.65 23.58 12.55
CA VAL A 792 27.98 23.56 11.24
C VAL A 792 27.19 24.85 11.05
N GLY A 793 27.49 25.58 9.98
CA GLY A 793 26.63 26.68 9.51
C GLY A 793 25.38 26.12 8.85
N ARG A 794 24.19 26.58 9.26
CA ARG A 794 22.90 26.13 8.72
C ARG A 794 22.14 27.30 8.10
N GLN A 795 21.75 27.15 6.84
CA GLN A 795 20.78 28.02 6.16
C GLN A 795 19.52 27.20 5.87
N ARG A 796 18.35 27.75 6.18
CA ARG A 796 17.04 27.15 5.85
C ARG A 796 16.41 27.95 4.72
N TYR A 797 15.97 27.28 3.67
CA TYR A 797 15.24 27.91 2.56
C TYR A 797 13.76 28.03 2.91
N LYS A 798 13.15 29.18 2.60
CA LYS A 798 11.69 29.39 2.78
C LYS A 798 10.91 29.39 1.47
N GLY A 799 11.55 29.78 0.36
CA GLY A 799 10.93 29.80 -0.96
C GLY A 799 11.96 29.59 -2.08
N LEU A 800 11.49 29.15 -3.25
CA LEU A 800 12.32 28.89 -4.43
C LEU A 800 13.01 30.17 -4.93
N GLY A 801 12.41 31.34 -4.70
CA GLY A 801 12.99 32.64 -5.05
C GLY A 801 14.24 33.04 -4.24
N GLU A 802 14.53 32.35 -3.12
CA GLU A 802 15.76 32.56 -2.34
C GLU A 802 16.96 31.82 -2.93
N MET A 803 16.72 30.93 -3.88
CA MET A 803 17.76 30.14 -4.55
C MET A 803 18.18 30.84 -5.85
N ASN A 804 19.49 30.99 -6.03
CA ASN A 804 20.02 31.44 -7.31
C ASN A 804 19.78 30.36 -8.39
N PRO A 805 19.74 30.72 -9.70
CA PRO A 805 19.46 29.75 -10.78
C PRO A 805 20.35 28.51 -10.78
N GLU A 806 21.64 28.67 -10.46
CA GLU A 806 22.60 27.55 -10.35
C GLU A 806 22.25 26.61 -9.20
N GLN A 807 21.86 27.15 -8.04
CA GLN A 807 21.45 26.35 -6.89
C GLN A 807 20.17 25.57 -7.22
N LEU A 808 19.19 26.24 -7.84
CA LEU A 808 17.93 25.61 -8.23
C LEU A 808 18.16 24.44 -9.21
N TRP A 809 19.11 24.60 -10.14
CA TRP A 809 19.53 23.53 -11.04
C TRP A 809 20.13 22.35 -10.26
N GLU A 810 21.20 22.60 -9.50
CA GLU A 810 21.98 21.59 -8.78
C GLU A 810 21.17 20.82 -7.73
N THR A 811 20.08 21.40 -7.22
CA THR A 811 19.30 20.76 -6.15
C THR A 811 17.99 20.14 -6.63
N THR A 812 17.32 20.76 -7.61
CA THR A 812 15.89 20.50 -7.84
C THR A 812 15.56 20.22 -9.31
N MET A 813 16.37 20.70 -10.26
CA MET A 813 16.08 20.53 -11.69
C MET A 813 16.96 19.50 -12.40
N ASP A 814 18.18 19.30 -11.95
CA ASP A 814 19.13 18.35 -12.54
C ASP A 814 18.63 16.89 -12.38
N PRO A 815 18.37 16.15 -13.48
CA PRO A 815 17.89 14.77 -13.43
C PRO A 815 18.82 13.78 -12.69
N THR A 816 20.10 14.10 -12.54
CA THR A 816 21.09 13.21 -11.92
C THR A 816 21.04 13.22 -10.39
N VAL A 817 20.51 14.30 -9.79
CA VAL A 817 20.56 14.53 -8.33
C VAL A 817 19.20 14.89 -7.73
N ARG A 818 18.26 15.40 -8.53
CA ARG A 818 16.95 15.83 -8.03
C ARG A 818 16.15 14.68 -7.44
N ARG A 819 15.24 15.04 -6.54
CA ARG A 819 14.21 14.16 -6.00
C ARG A 819 12.84 14.64 -6.41
N LEU A 820 12.05 13.74 -6.97
CA LEU A 820 10.68 14.00 -7.39
C LEU A 820 9.75 13.03 -6.68
N LEU A 821 8.66 13.53 -6.13
CA LEU A 821 7.59 12.71 -5.60
C LEU A 821 6.60 12.44 -6.73
N ARG A 822 6.44 11.17 -7.12
CA ARG A 822 5.48 10.76 -8.15
C ARG A 822 4.09 10.68 -7.53
N VAL A 823 3.12 11.37 -8.13
CA VAL A 823 1.72 11.33 -7.67
C VAL A 823 1.06 10.04 -8.16
N GLN A 824 0.35 9.35 -7.27
CA GLN A 824 -0.38 8.12 -7.55
C GLN A 824 -1.75 8.16 -6.88
N ILE A 825 -2.70 7.36 -7.39
CA ILE A 825 -4.03 7.20 -6.80
C ILE A 825 -4.09 5.79 -6.22
N GLU A 826 -3.99 5.67 -4.89
CA GLU A 826 -4.08 4.38 -4.18
C GLU A 826 -5.56 3.96 -3.98
N ASP A 827 -6.38 4.89 -3.49
CA ASP A 827 -7.82 4.72 -3.32
C ASP A 827 -8.57 5.82 -4.07
N ALA A 828 -9.14 5.48 -5.23
CA ALA A 828 -9.94 6.43 -6.00
C ALA A 828 -11.21 6.88 -5.24
N ILE A 829 -11.81 6.04 -4.40
CA ILE A 829 -13.04 6.38 -3.67
C ILE A 829 -12.72 7.33 -2.53
N GLU A 830 -11.68 7.01 -1.75
CA GLU A 830 -11.25 7.88 -0.66
C GLU A 830 -10.65 9.18 -1.19
N ALA A 831 -9.84 9.14 -2.25
CA ALA A 831 -9.35 10.34 -2.92
C ALA A 831 -10.51 11.22 -3.41
N ASP A 832 -11.53 10.64 -4.05
CA ASP A 832 -12.74 11.34 -4.46
C ASP A 832 -13.47 11.97 -3.27
N ARG A 833 -13.63 11.23 -2.16
CA ARG A 833 -14.23 11.74 -0.91
C ARG A 833 -13.44 12.90 -0.33
N VAL A 834 -12.11 12.77 -0.27
CA VAL A 834 -11.20 13.80 0.25
C VAL A 834 -11.22 15.04 -0.63
N PHE A 835 -11.14 14.90 -1.96
CA PHE A 835 -11.26 16.04 -2.88
C PHE A 835 -12.63 16.69 -2.76
N THR A 836 -13.71 15.92 -2.69
CA THR A 836 -15.08 16.46 -2.53
C THR A 836 -15.22 17.21 -1.19
N MET A 837 -14.72 16.65 -0.09
CA MET A 837 -14.76 17.27 1.24
C MET A 837 -13.90 18.54 1.31
N LEU A 838 -12.66 18.47 0.84
CA LEU A 838 -11.70 19.59 0.94
C LEU A 838 -11.96 20.67 -0.09
N MET A 839 -12.42 20.32 -1.30
CA MET A 839 -12.54 21.24 -2.43
C MET A 839 -13.99 21.53 -2.85
N GLY A 840 -14.97 20.78 -2.36
CA GLY A 840 -16.38 20.93 -2.70
C GLY A 840 -17.11 22.12 -2.05
N ASP A 841 -18.43 22.13 -2.15
CA ASP A 841 -19.29 23.23 -1.70
C ASP A 841 -19.70 23.17 -0.23
N GLU A 842 -19.74 21.97 0.35
CA GLU A 842 -20.07 21.75 1.76
C GLU A 842 -18.96 22.25 2.70
N VAL A 843 -19.30 23.16 3.62
CA VAL A 843 -18.35 23.80 4.54
C VAL A 843 -18.13 22.96 5.80
N GLU A 844 -19.19 22.35 6.32
CA GLU A 844 -19.18 21.69 7.63
C GLU A 844 -18.26 20.45 7.68
N PRO A 845 -18.28 19.53 6.69
CA PRO A 845 -17.36 18.39 6.67
C PRO A 845 -15.89 18.83 6.64
N ARG A 846 -15.58 19.88 5.90
CA ARG A 846 -14.24 20.47 5.84
C ARG A 846 -13.81 21.03 7.20
N ARG A 847 -14.70 21.72 7.92
CA ARG A 847 -14.42 22.27 9.25
C ARG A 847 -14.05 21.16 10.25
N LEU A 848 -14.85 20.09 10.31
CA LEU A 848 -14.60 18.94 11.17
C LEU A 848 -13.28 18.23 10.83
N PHE A 849 -12.96 18.11 9.55
CA PHE A 849 -11.67 17.57 9.12
C PHE A 849 -10.50 18.41 9.63
N ILE A 850 -10.59 19.74 9.52
CA ILE A 850 -9.55 20.65 10.02
C ILE A 850 -9.42 20.51 11.54
N GLU A 851 -10.53 20.51 12.29
CA GLU A 851 -10.51 20.42 13.76
C GLU A 851 -9.89 19.10 14.27
N SER A 852 -10.24 17.97 13.64
CA SER A 852 -9.72 16.66 14.02
C SER A 852 -8.23 16.46 13.65
N ASN A 853 -7.72 17.17 12.64
CA ASN A 853 -6.35 17.01 12.16
C ASN A 853 -5.42 18.17 12.56
N ALA A 854 -5.94 19.26 13.13
CA ALA A 854 -5.15 20.46 13.46
C ALA A 854 -3.97 20.15 14.39
N LEU A 855 -4.16 19.29 15.39
CA LEU A 855 -3.10 18.92 16.35
C LEU A 855 -2.01 18.01 15.75
N ARG A 856 -2.28 17.38 14.60
CA ARG A 856 -1.31 16.55 13.86
C ARG A 856 -0.45 17.37 12.91
N ALA A 857 -0.81 18.62 12.65
CA ALA A 857 -0.06 19.50 11.75
C ALA A 857 1.19 20.03 12.48
N ALA A 858 2.32 19.32 12.31
CA ALA A 858 3.60 19.66 12.94
C ALA A 858 4.26 20.94 12.39
N ASN A 859 3.75 21.51 11.29
CA ASN A 859 4.31 22.68 10.61
C ASN A 859 3.21 23.63 10.11
N ILE A 860 2.40 24.18 11.02
CA ILE A 860 1.65 25.41 10.71
C ILE A 860 2.61 26.54 11.07
N ASP A 861 2.99 27.36 10.08
CA ASP A 861 3.92 28.49 10.22
C ASP A 861 3.74 29.23 11.54
N VAL A 862 4.85 29.37 12.29
CA VAL A 862 5.04 30.37 13.34
C VAL A 862 6.03 31.41 12.83
#